data_AF-A0A3D9ZT32-F1
#
_entry.id   AF-A0A3D9ZT32-F1
#
_cell.length_a   1.000
_cell.length_b   1.000
_cell.length_c   1.000
_cell.angle_alpha   90.00
_cell.angle_beta   90.00
_cell.angle_gamma   90.00
#
_symmetry.space_group_name_H-M   'P 1'
#
loop_
_entity.id
_entity.type
_entity.pdbx_description
1 polymer ?
#
loop_
_entity_poly.entity_id
_entity_poly.type
_entity_poly.pdbx_seq_one_letter_code
_entity_poly.pdbx_strand_id
1 'polypeptide(L)'
;METTVAVLLFVPTMVVTVLLFAAVIRRLLGVRVGPVRTLLAALLAVLVATPILGALAPPDPSTVSGGEVVLLGILSIVVSALLAMAALVILEVLLPTGSLPGPFELWRGTRRRIGRSRRYATIVRIVLRHGLGRFLRGRPAPGPSSAAARRRLGRSLRAALDEGGVTFVKLGQLLSARRDLLPAEIADELTVLQDRATPVPWDEVAAVLSAELGRPVQDAFAAFDQEPLAAASVAQVHAARLADGTEVVVKVRRPGIAAVVERDVDILLRLAGTLEERTSWGRPLGLRALADGFAAALREELDFTVERDNLQAMAAALASSPNRGVGVPAPHPELSSERVLVMDRMSGTPLGAATAALDRLGDERRAEIAAGLVDTMLDQVLVHGIFHVDLHPGNVLVTDEGSLSVLDLGSVGRLDAATRAGIGQLLGALGRGDSVAASDALLQVVDRPEEIDERELQRAIGALLVRYAGPGSTAGAAAVPALLRTFTSYGLRVPPAVAAVFRAFATLEGTLGLVRPGFDLVAHARAAGSRRIAEALGPERLRGSLEDELAELLPVLRRLPRRIDRIGDALEHGRLRVNVRLFADDQDRRLVTGLVHQALLTIIGAAAGVIAVVLLSAGDGPRVGSTVGLFPLLGYGLLIVAVVLVLRVLVVVFRRE
;
A
#
# COMPACT_ATOMS: atom_id res chain seq x y z
N MET A 1 70.66 11.38 9.99
CA MET A 1 69.94 11.70 8.73
C MET A 1 69.27 10.45 8.15
N GLU A 2 69.89 9.27 8.22
CA GLU A 2 69.33 8.00 7.72
C GLU A 2 68.05 7.54 8.42
N THR A 3 67.93 7.70 9.75
CA THR A 3 66.74 7.30 10.50
C THR A 3 65.50 8.14 10.20
N THR A 4 65.65 9.44 9.96
CA THR A 4 64.52 10.33 9.63
C THR A 4 63.99 10.07 8.22
N VAL A 5 64.88 9.79 7.26
CA VAL A 5 64.52 9.43 5.88
C VAL A 5 63.88 8.03 5.83
N ALA A 6 64.37 7.08 6.63
CA ALA A 6 63.77 5.76 6.76
C ALA A 6 62.33 5.83 7.32
N VAL A 7 62.09 6.63 8.36
CA VAL A 7 60.73 6.85 8.92
C VAL A 7 59.81 7.58 7.93
N LEU A 8 60.33 8.56 7.17
CA LEU A 8 59.55 9.31 6.16
C LEU A 8 59.14 8.46 4.96
N LEU A 9 59.95 7.46 4.57
CA LEU A 9 59.63 6.52 3.48
C LEU A 9 58.83 5.31 3.96
N PHE A 10 58.94 4.94 5.24
CA PHE A 10 58.21 3.81 5.83
C PHE A 10 56.70 4.04 5.79
N VAL A 11 56.22 5.19 6.27
CA VAL A 11 54.78 5.48 6.37
C VAL A 11 54.07 5.45 4.99
N PRO A 12 54.55 6.13 3.93
CA PRO A 12 53.96 6.05 2.60
C PRO A 12 53.97 4.63 2.02
N THR A 13 55.07 3.89 2.21
CA THR A 13 55.21 2.51 1.72
C THR A 13 54.22 1.59 2.42
N MET A 14 54.02 1.77 3.73
CA MET A 14 53.01 1.08 4.52
C MET A 14 51.60 1.38 4.00
N VAL A 15 51.28 2.66 3.75
CA VAL A 15 49.97 3.07 3.24
C VAL A 15 49.69 2.50 1.85
N VAL A 16 50.66 2.55 0.94
CA VAL A 16 50.53 1.96 -0.42
C VAL A 16 50.33 0.45 -0.34
N THR A 17 51.11 -0.22 0.51
CA THR A 17 51.01 -1.68 0.74
C THR A 17 49.62 -2.05 1.25
N VAL A 18 49.09 -1.30 2.23
CA VAL A 18 47.73 -1.47 2.76
C VAL A 18 46.66 -1.27 1.71
N LEU A 19 46.78 -0.22 0.87
CA LEU A 19 45.80 0.07 -0.19
C LEU A 19 45.80 -1.02 -1.28
N LEU A 20 46.99 -1.52 -1.63
CA LEU A 20 47.14 -2.59 -2.61
C LEU A 20 46.57 -3.91 -2.08
N PHE A 21 46.82 -4.24 -0.80
CA PHE A 21 46.21 -5.38 -0.15
C PHE A 21 44.69 -5.26 -0.02
N ALA A 22 44.19 -4.08 0.34
CA ALA A 22 42.76 -3.82 0.38
C ALA A 22 42.07 -4.06 -0.97
N ALA A 23 42.71 -3.66 -2.06
CA ALA A 23 42.21 -3.90 -3.41
C ALA A 23 42.20 -5.40 -3.77
N VAL A 24 43.26 -6.13 -3.41
CA VAL A 24 43.37 -7.58 -3.60
C VAL A 24 42.32 -8.32 -2.75
N ILE A 25 42.16 -7.96 -1.48
CA ILE A 25 41.19 -8.56 -0.56
C ILE A 25 39.75 -8.32 -1.03
N ARG A 26 39.44 -7.11 -1.51
CA ARG A 26 38.13 -6.79 -2.11
C ARG A 26 37.82 -7.70 -3.30
N ARG A 27 38.83 -8.01 -4.10
CA ARG A 27 38.71 -8.89 -5.27
C ARG A 27 38.62 -10.37 -4.89
N LEU A 28 39.34 -10.81 -3.86
CA LEU A 28 39.36 -12.20 -3.40
C LEU A 28 38.11 -12.59 -2.59
N LEU A 29 37.65 -11.72 -1.69
CA LEU A 29 36.48 -11.99 -0.84
C LEU A 29 35.14 -11.68 -1.53
N GLY A 30 35.15 -10.90 -2.62
CA GLY A 30 33.92 -10.50 -3.31
C GLY A 30 33.01 -9.56 -2.49
N VAL A 31 33.52 -8.99 -1.39
CA VAL A 31 32.78 -8.10 -0.49
C VAL A 31 33.13 -6.64 -0.81
N ARG A 32 32.11 -5.80 -1.02
CA ARG A 32 32.27 -4.34 -1.15
C ARG A 32 32.47 -3.72 0.23
N VAL A 33 33.69 -3.80 0.76
CA VAL A 33 34.05 -3.14 2.03
C VAL A 33 34.33 -1.66 1.78
N GLY A 34 33.66 -0.79 2.54
CA GLY A 34 33.86 0.67 2.48
C GLY A 34 35.25 1.11 2.97
N PRO A 35 35.76 2.27 2.50
CA PRO A 35 37.14 2.70 2.74
C PRO A 35 37.50 2.86 4.22
N VAL A 36 36.53 3.25 5.06
CA VAL A 36 36.73 3.41 6.51
C VAL A 36 36.99 2.06 7.20
N ARG A 37 36.24 1.02 6.84
CA ARG A 37 36.42 -0.32 7.43
C ARG A 37 37.75 -0.95 6.99
N THR A 38 38.12 -0.74 5.74
CA THR A 38 39.42 -1.12 5.20
C THR A 38 40.57 -0.48 5.99
N LEU A 39 40.47 0.82 6.28
CA LEU A 39 41.47 1.55 7.05
C LEU A 39 41.58 1.02 8.49
N LEU A 40 40.43 0.77 9.15
CA LEU A 40 40.39 0.24 10.51
C LEU A 40 41.00 -1.17 10.61
N ALA A 41 40.67 -2.06 9.68
CA ALA A 41 41.22 -3.41 9.68
C ALA A 41 42.73 -3.42 9.37
N ALA A 42 43.20 -2.53 8.49
CA ALA A 42 44.62 -2.36 8.23
C ALA A 42 45.36 -1.82 9.46
N LEU A 43 44.79 -0.84 10.18
CA LEU A 43 45.38 -0.32 11.41
C LEU A 43 45.48 -1.41 12.48
N LEU A 44 44.44 -2.23 12.64
CA LEU A 44 44.45 -3.36 13.56
C LEU A 44 45.50 -4.40 13.18
N ALA A 45 45.64 -4.70 11.89
CA ALA A 45 46.64 -5.64 11.40
C ALA A 45 48.07 -5.18 11.69
N VAL A 46 48.35 -3.89 11.52
CA VAL A 46 49.64 -3.29 11.86
C VAL A 46 49.88 -3.37 13.36
N LEU A 47 48.88 -3.00 14.17
CA LEU A 47 48.97 -3.04 15.63
C LEU A 47 49.31 -4.44 16.15
N VAL A 48 48.73 -5.48 15.55
CA VAL A 48 48.97 -6.89 15.92
C VAL A 48 50.27 -7.43 15.32
N ALA A 49 50.62 -7.04 14.08
CA ALA A 49 51.82 -7.52 13.41
C ALA A 49 53.10 -6.96 14.04
N THR A 50 53.10 -5.70 14.47
CA THR A 50 54.28 -5.01 15.00
C THR A 50 54.97 -5.76 16.16
N PRO A 51 54.28 -6.19 17.24
CA PRO A 51 54.93 -6.93 18.32
C PRO A 51 55.38 -8.34 17.91
N ILE A 52 54.67 -9.00 17.00
CA ILE A 52 55.03 -10.33 16.48
C ILE A 52 56.32 -10.25 15.66
N LEU A 53 56.41 -9.26 14.78
CA LEU A 53 57.59 -9.02 13.95
C LEU A 53 58.77 -8.52 14.78
N GLY A 54 58.51 -7.69 15.80
CA GLY A 54 59.54 -7.27 16.75
C GLY A 54 60.14 -8.43 17.55
N ALA A 55 59.35 -9.47 17.85
CA ALA A 55 59.84 -10.68 18.51
C ALA A 55 60.63 -11.62 17.58
N LEU A 56 60.42 -11.51 16.27
CA LEU A 56 61.12 -12.29 15.24
C LEU A 56 62.38 -11.58 14.71
N ALA A 57 62.55 -10.28 15.00
CA ALA A 57 63.71 -9.52 14.57
C ALA A 57 64.94 -9.86 15.44
N PRO A 58 66.14 -10.04 14.83
CA PRO A 58 67.36 -10.26 15.58
C PRO A 58 67.69 -9.04 16.46
N PRO A 59 68.27 -9.26 17.66
CA PRO A 59 68.49 -8.19 18.65
C PRO A 59 69.54 -7.16 18.23
N ASP A 60 70.39 -7.46 17.23
CA ASP A 60 71.38 -6.54 16.69
C ASP A 60 71.13 -6.28 15.19
N PRO A 61 70.70 -5.07 14.79
CA PRO A 61 70.42 -4.73 13.39
C PRO A 61 71.67 -4.65 12.51
N SER A 62 72.87 -4.65 13.10
CA SER A 62 74.14 -4.54 12.37
C SER A 62 74.67 -5.87 11.80
N THR A 63 74.11 -7.00 12.21
CA THR A 63 74.55 -8.36 11.80
C THR A 63 73.70 -8.98 10.69
N VAL A 64 72.71 -8.25 10.16
CA VAL A 64 71.72 -8.78 9.21
C VAL A 64 72.22 -8.60 7.78
N SER A 65 72.32 -9.69 7.02
CA SER A 65 72.70 -9.61 5.60
C SER A 65 71.62 -8.90 4.78
N GLY A 66 71.99 -8.22 3.68
CA GLY A 66 71.03 -7.51 2.84
C GLY A 66 69.89 -8.40 2.31
N GLY A 67 70.14 -9.69 2.12
CA GLY A 67 69.12 -10.68 1.74
C GLY A 67 68.12 -11.00 2.86
N GLU A 68 68.58 -11.04 4.10
CA GLU A 68 67.71 -11.28 5.28
C GLU A 68 66.79 -10.09 5.56
N VAL A 69 67.27 -8.86 5.33
CA VAL A 69 66.42 -7.65 5.43
C VAL A 69 65.27 -7.69 4.43
N VAL A 70 65.54 -8.10 3.19
CA VAL A 70 64.50 -8.24 2.15
C VAL A 70 63.50 -9.33 2.51
N LEU A 71 63.99 -10.47 3.01
CA LEU A 71 63.15 -11.60 3.41
C LEU A 71 62.25 -11.25 4.61
N LEU A 72 62.79 -10.56 5.61
CA LEU A 72 62.04 -10.10 6.78
C LEU A 72 60.99 -9.04 6.39
N GLY A 73 61.31 -8.19 5.41
CA GLY A 73 60.34 -7.24 4.83
C GLY A 73 59.19 -7.95 4.11
N ILE A 74 59.48 -8.96 3.29
CA ILE A 74 58.46 -9.77 2.60
C ILE A 74 57.59 -10.51 3.61
N LEU A 75 58.19 -11.14 4.63
CA LEU A 75 57.47 -11.83 5.69
C LEU A 75 56.54 -10.88 6.46
N SER A 76 57.03 -9.68 6.79
CA SER A 76 56.25 -8.64 7.46
C SER A 76 55.01 -8.24 6.64
N ILE A 77 55.20 -8.02 5.34
CA ILE A 77 54.14 -7.70 4.37
C ILE A 77 53.09 -8.81 4.33
N VAL A 78 53.52 -10.08 4.27
CA VAL A 78 52.62 -11.25 4.21
C VAL A 78 51.84 -11.39 5.52
N VAL A 79 52.49 -11.35 6.68
CA VAL A 79 51.85 -11.47 8.00
C VAL A 79 50.84 -10.35 8.25
N SER A 80 51.20 -9.10 7.95
CA SER A 80 50.27 -7.96 8.07
C SER A 80 49.08 -8.09 7.11
N ALA A 81 49.27 -8.58 5.89
CA ALA A 81 48.18 -8.79 4.95
C ALA A 81 47.15 -9.82 5.46
N LEU A 82 47.62 -10.85 6.16
CA LEU A 82 46.77 -11.92 6.69
C LEU A 82 45.98 -11.49 7.90
N LEU A 83 46.64 -10.78 8.80
CA LEU A 83 45.98 -10.18 9.95
C LEU A 83 44.92 -9.17 9.50
N ALA A 84 45.19 -8.38 8.45
CA ALA A 84 44.21 -7.47 7.86
C ALA A 84 43.03 -8.22 7.25
N MET A 85 43.30 -9.34 6.57
CA MET A 85 42.24 -10.15 5.97
C MET A 85 41.36 -10.83 7.03
N ALA A 86 41.98 -11.41 8.07
CA ALA A 86 41.27 -11.99 9.20
C ALA A 86 40.43 -10.94 9.95
N ALA A 87 41.00 -9.75 10.21
CA ALA A 87 40.30 -8.63 10.84
C ALA A 87 39.09 -8.16 10.02
N LEU A 88 39.22 -8.09 8.69
CA LEU A 88 38.12 -7.72 7.81
C LEU A 88 36.97 -8.74 7.84
N VAL A 89 37.30 -10.03 7.86
CA VAL A 89 36.29 -11.09 7.94
C VAL A 89 35.59 -11.08 9.29
N ILE A 90 36.34 -10.98 10.39
CA ILE A 90 35.78 -10.88 11.74
C ILE A 90 34.88 -9.64 11.86
N LEU A 91 35.31 -8.50 11.30
CA LEU A 91 34.52 -7.27 11.30
C LEU A 91 33.24 -7.41 10.47
N GLU A 92 33.26 -8.14 9.36
CA GLU A 92 32.06 -8.42 8.56
C GLU A 92 31.08 -9.36 9.28
N VAL A 93 31.58 -10.34 10.03
CA VAL A 93 30.76 -11.27 10.83
C VAL A 93 30.11 -10.54 12.03
N LEU A 94 30.87 -9.69 12.72
CA LEU A 94 30.35 -8.93 13.86
C LEU A 94 29.47 -7.74 13.44
N LEU A 95 29.79 -7.10 12.32
CA LEU A 95 29.12 -5.90 11.81
C LEU A 95 28.89 -6.01 10.30
N PRO A 96 27.82 -6.69 9.85
CA PRO A 96 27.53 -6.91 8.43
C PRO A 96 27.56 -5.62 7.60
N THR A 97 28.06 -5.68 6.36
CA THR A 97 28.04 -4.53 5.44
C THR A 97 26.59 -4.10 5.19
N GLY A 98 26.27 -2.82 5.48
CA GLY A 98 24.92 -2.25 5.36
C GLY A 98 24.25 -1.90 6.71
N SER A 99 24.82 -2.36 7.83
CA SER A 99 24.34 -2.04 9.19
C SER A 99 24.58 -0.58 9.62
N LEU A 100 25.51 0.14 8.99
CA LEU A 100 25.83 1.53 9.29
C LEU A 100 25.83 2.38 8.00
N PRO A 101 24.94 3.39 7.88
CA PRO A 101 24.89 4.25 6.70
C PRO A 101 26.14 5.12 6.57
N GLY A 102 26.53 5.45 5.34
CA GLY A 102 27.71 6.27 5.08
C GLY A 102 27.55 7.73 5.57
N PRO A 103 28.65 8.43 5.90
CA PRO A 103 28.59 9.80 6.46
C PRO A 103 27.92 10.83 5.53
N PHE A 104 28.07 10.70 4.20
CA PHE A 104 27.40 11.57 3.23
C PHE A 104 25.91 11.21 2.99
N GLU A 105 25.54 9.94 3.11
CA GLU A 105 24.14 9.49 3.05
C GLU A 105 23.37 9.88 4.33
N LEU A 106 24.05 9.87 5.47
CA LEU A 106 23.56 10.45 6.72
C LEU A 106 23.23 11.93 6.55
N TRP A 107 24.04 12.72 5.83
CA TRP A 107 23.82 14.16 5.68
C TRP A 107 22.69 14.54 4.69
N ARG A 108 22.62 13.91 3.50
CA ARG A 108 21.50 14.16 2.57
C ARG A 108 20.18 13.54 3.05
N GLY A 109 20.27 12.40 3.77
CA GLY A 109 19.12 11.76 4.41
C GLY A 109 18.61 12.52 5.63
N THR A 110 19.47 13.22 6.38
CA THR A 110 19.07 13.94 7.60
C THR A 110 18.15 15.11 7.33
N ARG A 111 18.33 15.91 6.26
CA ARG A 111 17.43 17.06 6.01
C ARG A 111 15.98 16.63 5.73
N ARG A 112 15.79 15.57 4.94
CA ARG A 112 14.47 14.95 4.68
C ARG A 112 13.94 14.19 5.92
N ARG A 113 14.81 13.49 6.66
CA ARG A 113 14.45 12.82 7.93
C ARG A 113 14.06 13.82 9.02
N ILE A 114 14.72 14.97 9.13
CA ILE A 114 14.43 16.02 10.14
C ILE A 114 13.05 16.61 9.87
N GLY A 115 12.70 16.94 8.62
CA GLY A 115 11.35 17.41 8.28
C GLY A 115 10.27 16.38 8.61
N ARG A 116 10.52 15.11 8.29
CA ARG A 116 9.63 13.98 8.61
C ARG A 116 9.47 13.75 10.12
N SER A 117 10.58 13.75 10.86
CA SER A 117 10.59 13.60 12.32
C SER A 117 9.94 14.78 13.03
N ARG A 118 10.04 16.01 12.49
CA ARG A 118 9.34 17.18 13.02
C ARG A 118 7.83 17.04 12.89
N ARG A 119 7.32 16.68 11.70
CA ARG A 119 5.87 16.48 11.50
C ARG A 119 5.36 15.34 12.37
N TYR A 120 6.07 14.21 12.41
CA TYR A 120 5.76 13.10 13.31
C TYR A 120 5.68 13.53 14.78
N ALA A 121 6.68 14.28 15.27
CA ALA A 121 6.69 14.82 16.63
C ALA A 121 5.54 15.80 16.88
N THR A 122 5.14 16.60 15.89
CA THR A 122 3.97 17.46 15.97
C THR A 122 2.69 16.65 16.12
N ILE A 123 2.46 15.62 15.29
CA ILE A 123 1.27 14.76 15.39
C ILE A 123 1.23 14.06 16.75
N VAL A 124 2.34 13.49 17.21
CA VAL A 124 2.42 12.89 18.56
C VAL A 124 2.13 13.93 19.65
N ARG A 125 2.65 15.15 19.52
CA ARG A 125 2.39 16.24 20.48
C ARG A 125 0.90 16.62 20.53
N ILE A 126 0.23 16.69 19.37
CA ILE A 126 -1.21 16.95 19.29
C ILE A 126 -1.98 15.87 20.04
N VAL A 127 -1.70 14.59 19.77
CA VAL A 127 -2.32 13.45 20.46
C VAL A 127 -2.10 13.51 21.98
N LEU A 128 -0.89 13.86 22.41
CA LEU A 128 -0.57 14.03 23.84
C LEU A 128 -1.32 15.21 24.47
N ARG A 129 -1.37 16.37 23.78
CA ARG A 129 -2.05 17.59 24.24
C ARG A 129 -3.54 17.36 24.48
N HIS A 130 -4.19 16.58 23.63
CA HIS A 130 -5.61 16.24 23.74
C HIS A 130 -5.91 15.06 24.68
N GLY A 131 -4.93 14.58 25.45
CA GLY A 131 -5.12 13.53 26.46
C GLY A 131 -5.28 12.12 25.90
N LEU A 132 -4.93 11.90 24.63
CA LEU A 132 -5.04 10.60 23.95
C LEU A 132 -3.77 9.75 24.10
N GLY A 133 -2.73 10.26 24.77
CA GLY A 133 -1.46 9.58 24.98
C GLY A 133 -1.55 8.21 25.67
N ARG A 134 -2.60 7.96 26.46
CA ARG A 134 -2.85 6.65 27.09
C ARG A 134 -3.08 5.54 26.06
N PHE A 135 -3.64 5.84 24.90
CA PHE A 135 -3.91 4.86 23.84
C PHE A 135 -2.64 4.50 23.05
N LEU A 136 -1.59 5.32 23.12
CA LEU A 136 -0.29 5.03 22.50
C LEU A 136 0.58 4.08 23.33
N ARG A 137 0.27 3.87 24.62
CA ARG A 137 1.18 3.23 25.59
C ARG A 137 0.94 1.73 25.82
N GLY A 138 0.18 1.05 24.96
CA GLY A 138 0.06 -0.42 24.98
C GLY A 138 -0.68 -1.03 26.18
N ARG A 139 -0.91 -0.27 27.25
CA ARG A 139 -1.63 -0.75 28.43
C ARG A 139 -3.12 -0.86 28.14
N PRO A 140 -3.80 -1.93 28.60
CA PRO A 140 -5.25 -2.04 28.52
C PRO A 140 -5.84 -0.95 29.43
N ALA A 141 -6.11 0.22 28.87
CA ALA A 141 -6.95 1.18 29.52
C ALA A 141 -8.38 0.61 29.44
N PRO A 142 -9.10 0.46 30.57
CA PRO A 142 -10.52 0.17 30.51
C PRO A 142 -11.17 1.21 29.59
N GLY A 143 -11.83 0.73 28.53
CA GLY A 143 -12.57 1.61 27.64
C GLY A 143 -13.53 2.48 28.46
N PRO A 144 -13.81 3.73 28.05
CA PRO A 144 -14.74 4.59 28.77
C PRO A 144 -16.08 3.87 28.98
N SER A 145 -16.36 3.50 30.23
CA SER A 145 -17.51 2.66 30.60
C SER A 145 -18.84 3.41 30.47
N SER A 146 -18.84 4.73 30.69
CA SER A 146 -20.03 5.58 30.56
C SER A 146 -20.10 6.30 29.21
N ALA A 147 -21.33 6.51 28.71
CA ALA A 147 -21.60 7.32 27.53
C ALA A 147 -20.99 8.73 27.63
N ALA A 148 -21.05 9.35 28.82
CA ALA A 148 -20.44 10.66 29.06
C ALA A 148 -18.91 10.65 28.91
N ALA A 149 -18.24 9.57 29.32
CA ALA A 149 -16.79 9.41 29.14
C ALA A 149 -16.44 9.17 27.66
N ARG A 150 -17.28 8.44 26.91
CA ARG A 150 -17.12 8.24 25.46
C ARG A 150 -17.27 9.54 24.68
N ARG A 151 -18.29 10.36 24.99
CA ARG A 151 -18.45 11.70 24.37
C ARG A 151 -17.25 12.61 24.64
N ARG A 152 -16.72 12.61 25.88
CA ARG A 152 -15.49 13.36 26.19
C ARG A 152 -14.31 12.88 25.35
N LEU A 153 -14.15 11.57 25.20
CA LEU A 153 -13.12 11.00 24.34
C LEU A 153 -13.32 11.37 22.87
N GLY A 154 -14.55 11.31 22.37
CA GLY A 154 -14.90 11.74 21.02
C GLY A 154 -14.54 13.19 20.75
N ARG A 155 -14.83 14.10 21.70
CA ARG A 155 -14.42 15.51 21.61
C ARG A 155 -12.91 15.69 21.56
N SER A 156 -12.17 14.99 22.41
CA SER A 156 -10.69 15.01 22.39
C SER A 156 -10.13 14.47 21.08
N LEU A 157 -10.71 13.39 20.55
CA LEU A 157 -10.31 12.80 19.27
C LEU A 157 -10.59 13.76 18.11
N ARG A 158 -11.80 14.33 18.06
CA ARG A 158 -12.19 15.34 17.08
C ARG A 158 -11.21 16.51 17.06
N ALA A 159 -10.93 17.10 18.21
CA ALA A 159 -10.01 18.23 18.32
C ALA A 159 -8.58 17.88 17.88
N ALA A 160 -8.11 16.67 18.19
CA ALA A 160 -6.81 16.19 17.75
C ALA A 160 -6.73 15.96 16.23
N LEU A 161 -7.80 15.43 15.62
CA LEU A 161 -7.87 15.21 14.17
C LEU A 161 -7.97 16.53 13.40
N ASP A 162 -8.76 17.48 13.91
CA ASP A 162 -8.90 18.83 13.37
C ASP A 162 -7.56 19.59 13.39
N GLU A 163 -6.87 19.62 14.55
CA GLU A 163 -5.52 20.22 14.66
C GLU A 163 -4.46 19.44 13.86
N GLY A 164 -4.70 18.13 13.63
CA GLY A 164 -3.86 17.27 12.80
C GLY A 164 -3.81 17.73 11.33
N GLY A 165 -4.84 18.42 10.85
CA GLY A 165 -4.95 18.92 9.49
C GLY A 165 -5.67 17.96 8.54
N VAL A 166 -5.68 18.32 7.26
CA VAL A 166 -6.55 17.76 6.21
C VAL A 166 -6.63 16.23 6.17
N THR A 167 -5.49 15.54 6.22
CA THR A 167 -5.44 14.07 6.19
C THR A 167 -6.14 13.45 7.40
N PHE A 168 -6.01 14.07 8.57
CA PHE A 168 -6.61 13.57 9.81
C PHE A 168 -8.09 13.95 9.94
N VAL A 169 -8.50 15.10 9.39
CA VAL A 169 -9.92 15.46 9.24
C VAL A 169 -10.64 14.41 8.38
N LYS A 170 -10.07 14.06 7.22
CA LYS A 170 -10.61 13.00 6.35
C LYS A 170 -10.64 11.63 7.03
N LEU A 171 -9.60 11.29 7.79
CA LEU A 171 -9.61 10.07 8.60
C LEU A 171 -10.77 10.08 9.60
N GLY A 172 -11.02 11.21 10.27
CA GLY A 172 -12.13 11.38 11.19
C GLY A 172 -13.49 11.22 10.53
N GLN A 173 -13.66 11.78 9.33
CA GLN A 173 -14.88 11.62 8.52
C GLN A 173 -15.11 10.16 8.15
N LEU A 174 -14.07 9.45 7.67
CA LEU A 174 -14.15 8.02 7.38
C LEU A 174 -14.49 7.21 8.63
N LEU A 175 -13.88 7.53 9.78
CA LEU A 175 -14.15 6.87 11.05
C LEU A 175 -15.57 7.17 11.58
N SER A 176 -16.11 8.35 11.32
CA SER A 176 -17.48 8.71 11.74
C SER A 176 -18.54 7.83 11.07
N ALA A 177 -18.26 7.35 9.86
CA ALA A 177 -19.11 6.40 9.14
C ALA A 177 -18.94 4.94 9.65
N ARG A 178 -17.85 4.62 10.36
CA ARG A 178 -17.52 3.28 10.85
C ARG A 178 -18.08 3.01 12.26
N ARG A 179 -19.41 3.07 12.39
CA ARG A 179 -20.14 2.75 13.64
C ARG A 179 -20.01 1.27 14.07
N ASP A 180 -19.49 0.43 13.19
CA ASP A 180 -19.06 -0.94 13.48
C ASP A 180 -17.75 -0.98 14.29
N LEU A 181 -16.87 0.01 14.11
CA LEU A 181 -15.57 0.09 14.80
C LEU A 181 -15.60 0.97 16.05
N LEU A 182 -16.44 2.01 16.06
CA LEU A 182 -16.47 3.01 17.12
C LEU A 182 -17.81 3.02 17.86
N PRO A 183 -17.80 3.22 19.19
CA PRO A 183 -19.02 3.52 19.94
C PRO A 183 -19.75 4.72 19.34
N ALA A 184 -21.08 4.66 19.31
CA ALA A 184 -21.94 5.68 18.70
C ALA A 184 -21.60 7.09 19.20
N GLU A 185 -21.33 7.25 20.49
CA GLU A 185 -21.01 8.55 21.08
C GLU A 185 -19.70 9.18 20.57
N ILE A 186 -18.76 8.36 20.09
CA ILE A 186 -17.51 8.85 19.48
C ILE A 186 -17.76 9.16 18.02
N ALA A 187 -18.44 8.26 17.30
CA ALA A 187 -18.77 8.47 15.88
C ALA A 187 -19.59 9.75 15.68
N ASP A 188 -20.59 10.00 16.53
CA ASP A 188 -21.43 11.21 16.50
C ASP A 188 -20.64 12.51 16.74
N GLU A 189 -19.56 12.47 17.53
CA GLU A 189 -18.69 13.65 17.68
C GLU A 189 -17.86 13.87 16.40
N LEU A 190 -17.42 12.80 15.74
CA LEU A 190 -16.61 12.91 14.53
C LEU A 190 -17.40 13.40 13.31
N THR A 191 -18.73 13.24 13.26
CA THR A 191 -19.56 13.79 12.17
C THR A 191 -19.53 15.32 12.09
N VAL A 192 -19.14 15.99 13.19
CA VAL A 192 -18.99 17.44 13.26
C VAL A 192 -17.73 17.93 12.52
N LEU A 193 -16.81 17.03 12.17
CA LEU A 193 -15.63 17.39 11.37
C LEU A 193 -16.06 17.84 9.97
N GLN A 194 -16.03 19.14 9.76
CA GLN A 194 -16.26 19.75 8.47
C GLN A 194 -14.94 20.09 7.79
N ASP A 195 -14.94 19.94 6.48
CA ASP A 195 -13.82 20.32 5.64
C ASP A 195 -14.01 21.78 5.19
N ARG A 196 -13.62 22.73 6.03
CA ARG A 196 -13.67 24.17 5.71
C ARG A 196 -12.30 24.63 5.26
N ALA A 197 -12.06 24.56 3.96
CA ALA A 197 -10.79 24.98 3.37
C ALA A 197 -10.89 26.43 2.89
N THR A 198 -10.00 27.31 3.36
CA THR A 198 -9.87 28.67 2.81
C THR A 198 -9.44 28.61 1.35
N PRO A 199 -10.14 29.27 0.41
CA PRO A 199 -9.76 29.29 -1.00
C PRO A 199 -8.28 29.58 -1.23
N VAL A 200 -7.68 28.86 -2.18
CA VAL A 200 -6.33 29.14 -2.68
C VAL A 200 -6.40 30.40 -3.55
N PRO A 201 -5.41 31.31 -3.45
CA PRO A 201 -5.34 32.48 -4.32
C PRO A 201 -5.36 32.11 -5.81
N TRP A 202 -6.05 32.92 -6.60
CA TRP A 202 -6.23 32.69 -8.04
C TRP A 202 -4.90 32.45 -8.77
N ASP A 203 -3.85 33.21 -8.48
CA ASP A 203 -2.56 33.09 -9.16
C ASP A 203 -1.95 31.68 -9.05
N GLU A 204 -2.11 31.03 -7.89
CA GLU A 204 -1.61 29.65 -7.71
C GLU A 204 -2.47 28.63 -8.46
N VAL A 205 -3.79 28.84 -8.50
CA VAL A 205 -4.74 28.01 -9.27
C VAL A 205 -4.47 28.14 -10.77
N ALA A 206 -4.32 29.37 -11.26
CA ALA A 206 -4.01 29.68 -12.65
C ALA A 206 -2.67 29.07 -13.10
N ALA A 207 -1.68 29.03 -12.20
CA ALA A 207 -0.40 28.37 -12.46
C ALA A 207 -0.55 26.85 -12.63
N VAL A 208 -1.38 26.19 -11.81
CA VAL A 208 -1.69 24.76 -11.97
C VAL A 208 -2.42 24.51 -13.28
N LEU A 209 -3.48 25.28 -13.57
CA LEU A 209 -4.27 25.17 -14.79
C LEU A 209 -3.40 25.34 -16.04
N SER A 210 -2.59 26.40 -16.11
CA SER A 210 -1.75 26.68 -17.28
C SER A 210 -0.72 25.57 -17.52
N ALA A 211 -0.19 24.98 -16.44
CA ALA A 211 0.75 23.87 -16.53
C ALA A 211 0.09 22.57 -17.05
N GLU A 212 -1.12 22.25 -16.61
CA GLU A 212 -1.84 21.04 -17.05
C GLU A 212 -2.46 21.17 -18.44
N LEU A 213 -2.99 22.35 -18.78
CA LEU A 213 -3.63 22.61 -20.08
C LEU A 213 -2.59 22.86 -21.19
N GLY A 214 -1.33 23.12 -20.83
CA GLY A 214 -0.25 23.46 -21.76
C GLY A 214 -0.41 24.81 -22.46
N ARG A 215 -1.38 25.62 -22.02
CA ARG A 215 -1.73 26.93 -22.58
C ARG A 215 -2.36 27.83 -21.49
N PRO A 216 -2.41 29.17 -21.69
CA PRO A 216 -3.11 30.07 -20.79
C PRO A 216 -4.60 29.72 -20.61
N VAL A 217 -5.15 29.96 -19.42
CA VAL A 217 -6.56 29.66 -19.09
C VAL A 217 -7.53 30.37 -20.05
N GLN A 218 -7.21 31.59 -20.46
CA GLN A 218 -8.05 32.40 -21.36
C GLN A 218 -8.14 31.81 -22.78
N ASP A 219 -7.16 31.00 -23.17
CA ASP A 219 -7.15 30.34 -24.48
C ASP A 219 -7.88 28.99 -24.46
N ALA A 220 -8.10 28.42 -23.27
CA ALA A 220 -8.81 27.16 -23.08
C ALA A 220 -10.31 27.34 -22.81
N PHE A 221 -10.70 28.46 -22.19
CA PHE A 221 -12.09 28.74 -21.81
C PHE A 221 -12.54 30.11 -22.32
N ALA A 222 -13.76 30.19 -22.83
CA ALA A 222 -14.37 31.45 -23.26
C ALA A 222 -14.67 32.40 -22.08
N ALA A 223 -14.97 31.84 -20.91
CA ALA A 223 -15.08 32.57 -19.66
C ALA A 223 -14.65 31.66 -18.50
N PHE A 224 -14.06 32.24 -17.46
CA PHE A 224 -13.64 31.52 -16.27
C PHE A 224 -13.84 32.39 -15.04
N ASP A 225 -14.53 31.87 -14.03
CA ASP A 225 -14.74 32.57 -12.75
C ASP A 225 -13.54 32.35 -11.82
N GLN A 226 -12.87 33.44 -11.45
CA GLN A 226 -11.73 33.40 -10.55
C GLN A 226 -12.16 33.14 -9.10
N GLU A 227 -13.40 33.50 -8.74
CA GLU A 227 -13.97 33.14 -7.45
C GLU A 227 -14.46 31.68 -7.52
N PRO A 228 -14.02 30.82 -6.59
CA PRO A 228 -14.44 29.43 -6.62
C PRO A 228 -15.89 29.27 -6.17
N LEU A 229 -16.62 28.39 -6.86
CA LEU A 229 -17.94 27.91 -6.43
C LEU A 229 -17.85 27.19 -5.08
N ALA A 230 -16.77 26.42 -4.88
CA ALA A 230 -16.52 25.68 -3.65
C ALA A 230 -15.02 25.45 -3.45
N ALA A 231 -14.59 25.40 -2.20
CA ALA A 231 -13.24 25.01 -1.81
C ALA A 231 -13.31 23.83 -0.83
N ALA A 232 -12.69 22.72 -1.20
CA ALA A 232 -12.58 21.50 -0.39
C ALA A 232 -11.13 21.27 0.06
N SER A 233 -10.92 20.22 0.85
CA SER A 233 -9.63 19.77 1.39
C SER A 233 -8.53 19.61 0.36
N VAL A 234 -8.83 18.95 -0.75
CA VAL A 234 -7.85 18.54 -1.77
C VAL A 234 -7.98 19.32 -3.07
N ALA A 235 -9.10 20.00 -3.27
CA ALA A 235 -9.49 20.61 -4.53
C ALA A 235 -10.22 21.94 -4.33
N GLN A 236 -10.22 22.75 -5.38
CA GLN A 236 -11.05 23.95 -5.50
C GLN A 236 -11.83 23.88 -6.80
N VAL A 237 -13.07 24.34 -6.79
CA VAL A 237 -14.03 24.15 -7.87
C VAL A 237 -14.42 25.52 -8.42
N HIS A 238 -14.29 25.70 -9.74
CA HIS A 238 -14.58 26.95 -10.43
C HIS A 238 -15.65 26.77 -11.51
N ALA A 239 -16.43 27.81 -11.77
CA ALA A 239 -17.31 27.88 -12.92
C ALA A 239 -16.52 28.33 -14.16
N ALA A 240 -16.79 27.74 -15.32
CA ALA A 240 -16.22 28.20 -16.58
C ALA A 240 -17.21 27.92 -17.74
N ARG A 241 -16.89 28.49 -18.90
CA ARG A 241 -17.62 28.27 -20.15
C ARG A 241 -16.65 27.97 -21.28
N LEU A 242 -16.95 26.94 -22.08
CA LEU A 242 -16.18 26.54 -23.25
C LEU A 242 -16.47 27.45 -24.45
N ALA A 243 -15.64 27.33 -25.50
CA ALA A 243 -15.75 28.13 -26.72
C ALA A 243 -17.07 27.92 -27.49
N ASP A 244 -17.68 26.74 -27.36
CA ASP A 244 -18.97 26.39 -27.95
C ASP A 244 -20.18 26.90 -27.13
N GLY A 245 -19.93 27.53 -25.97
CA GLY A 245 -20.94 28.03 -25.06
C GLY A 245 -21.33 27.05 -23.94
N THR A 246 -20.78 25.84 -23.92
CA THR A 246 -21.07 24.84 -22.88
C THR A 246 -20.59 25.31 -21.51
N GLU A 247 -21.48 25.32 -20.52
CA GLU A 247 -21.16 25.65 -19.12
C GLU A 247 -20.54 24.43 -18.44
N VAL A 248 -19.37 24.63 -17.83
CA VAL A 248 -18.58 23.57 -17.21
C VAL A 248 -18.14 23.94 -15.79
N VAL A 249 -17.82 22.92 -15.02
CA VAL A 249 -17.16 23.03 -13.73
C VAL A 249 -15.73 22.52 -13.86
N VAL A 250 -14.79 23.29 -13.30
CA VAL A 250 -13.35 22.97 -13.30
C VAL A 250 -12.90 22.71 -11.87
N LYS A 251 -12.68 21.44 -11.52
CA LYS A 251 -12.05 21.04 -10.25
C LYS A 251 -10.53 21.10 -10.43
N VAL A 252 -9.84 21.84 -9.57
CA VAL A 252 -8.38 22.00 -9.58
C VAL A 252 -7.79 21.50 -8.27
N ARG A 253 -6.83 20.58 -8.36
CA ARG A 253 -6.12 20.05 -7.19
C ARG A 253 -5.30 21.16 -6.54
N ARG A 254 -5.41 21.28 -5.22
CA ARG A 254 -4.70 22.29 -4.44
C ARG A 254 -3.18 22.18 -4.65
N PRO A 255 -2.48 23.30 -4.93
CA PRO A 255 -1.03 23.31 -5.05
C PRO A 255 -0.36 22.74 -3.79
N GLY A 256 0.59 21.82 -3.97
CA GLY A 256 1.39 21.24 -2.88
C GLY A 256 0.66 20.24 -1.95
N ILE A 257 -0.65 20.00 -2.12
CA ILE A 257 -1.43 19.16 -1.21
C ILE A 257 -0.96 17.70 -1.20
N ALA A 258 -0.57 17.15 -2.36
CA ALA A 258 -0.11 15.77 -2.48
C ALA A 258 1.11 15.48 -1.59
N ALA A 259 2.06 16.43 -1.52
CA ALA A 259 3.26 16.27 -0.67
C ALA A 259 2.94 16.37 0.84
N VAL A 260 1.87 17.07 1.21
CA VAL A 260 1.36 17.11 2.60
C VAL A 260 0.70 15.78 2.94
N VAL A 261 -0.21 15.33 2.08
CA VAL A 261 -0.95 14.07 2.24
C VAL A 261 0.02 12.88 2.34
N GLU A 262 0.97 12.73 1.42
CA GLU A 262 1.93 11.61 1.45
C GLU A 262 2.76 11.58 2.73
N ARG A 263 3.13 12.75 3.26
CA ARG A 263 3.88 12.85 4.51
C ARG A 263 3.02 12.40 5.70
N ASP A 264 1.77 12.81 5.74
CA ASP A 264 0.85 12.46 6.83
C ASP A 264 0.41 11.00 6.74
N VAL A 265 0.26 10.46 5.53
CA VAL A 265 0.03 9.02 5.28
C VAL A 265 1.21 8.18 5.78
N ASP A 266 2.47 8.53 5.48
CA ASP A 266 3.64 7.80 6.02
C ASP A 266 3.64 7.80 7.57
N ILE A 267 3.22 8.90 8.19
CA ILE A 267 3.09 8.99 9.65
C ILE A 267 1.98 8.08 10.16
N LEU A 268 0.81 8.13 9.53
CA LEU A 268 -0.36 7.33 9.87
C LEU A 268 -0.06 5.83 9.78
N LEU A 269 0.55 5.37 8.68
CA LEU A 269 0.90 3.95 8.49
C LEU A 269 1.91 3.45 9.54
N ARG A 270 2.89 4.28 9.91
CA ARG A 270 3.84 3.95 10.98
C ARG A 270 3.16 3.87 12.34
N LEU A 271 2.28 4.82 12.65
CA LEU A 271 1.52 4.82 13.89
C LEU A 271 0.59 3.62 13.96
N ALA A 272 -0.11 3.29 12.87
CA ALA A 272 -0.99 2.13 12.77
C ALA A 272 -0.23 0.82 13.02
N GLY A 273 0.91 0.61 12.34
CA GLY A 273 1.75 -0.57 12.57
C GLY A 273 2.30 -0.63 14.01
N THR A 274 2.75 0.50 14.55
CA THR A 274 3.23 0.56 15.95
C THR A 274 2.12 0.22 16.95
N LEU A 275 0.89 0.71 16.73
CA LEU A 275 -0.24 0.42 17.59
C LEU A 275 -0.70 -1.02 17.46
N GLU A 276 -0.69 -1.57 16.25
CA GLU A 276 -1.03 -2.96 16.00
C GLU A 276 -0.07 -3.93 16.71
N GLU A 277 1.24 -3.65 16.68
CA GLU A 277 2.26 -4.46 17.36
C GLU A 277 2.25 -4.30 18.89
N ARG A 278 1.97 -3.09 19.40
CA ARG A 278 2.17 -2.76 20.82
C ARG A 278 0.91 -2.76 21.67
N THR A 279 -0.27 -2.89 21.07
CA THR A 279 -1.54 -2.84 21.80
C THR A 279 -2.32 -4.14 21.62
N SER A 280 -2.96 -4.62 22.69
CA SER A 280 -3.80 -5.82 22.62
C SER A 280 -5.07 -5.64 21.79
N TRP A 281 -5.54 -4.40 21.62
CA TRP A 281 -6.75 -4.07 20.87
C TRP A 281 -6.47 -3.75 19.39
N GLY A 282 -5.23 -3.40 19.02
CA GLY A 282 -4.89 -3.01 17.66
C GLY A 282 -4.88 -4.17 16.66
N ARG A 283 -4.32 -5.32 17.06
CA ARG A 283 -4.24 -6.51 16.20
C ARG A 283 -5.60 -7.11 15.82
N PRO A 284 -6.56 -7.30 16.75
CA PRO A 284 -7.90 -7.77 16.39
C PRO A 284 -8.66 -6.84 15.43
N LEU A 285 -8.39 -5.53 15.48
CA LEU A 285 -9.01 -4.55 14.58
C LEU A 285 -8.33 -4.47 13.19
N GLY A 286 -7.13 -5.05 13.02
CA GLY A 286 -6.36 -4.92 11.79
C GLY A 286 -6.01 -3.46 11.46
N LEU A 287 -5.54 -2.70 12.46
CA LEU A 287 -5.27 -1.26 12.31
C LEU A 287 -4.37 -0.94 11.12
N ARG A 288 -3.41 -1.80 10.80
CA ARG A 288 -2.53 -1.55 9.65
C ARG A 288 -3.30 -1.66 8.35
N ALA A 289 -4.11 -2.70 8.18
CA ALA A 289 -4.94 -2.89 6.99
C ALA A 289 -5.96 -1.75 6.83
N LEU A 290 -6.58 -1.28 7.91
CA LEU A 290 -7.47 -0.11 7.89
C LEU A 290 -6.73 1.15 7.43
N ALA A 291 -5.51 1.37 7.93
CA ALA A 291 -4.68 2.52 7.57
C ALA A 291 -4.19 2.45 6.13
N ASP A 292 -3.80 1.26 5.63
CA ASP A 292 -3.42 1.05 4.23
C ASP A 292 -4.63 1.31 3.29
N GLY A 293 -5.83 0.84 3.66
CA GLY A 293 -7.06 1.11 2.90
C GLY A 293 -7.41 2.60 2.86
N PHE A 294 -7.29 3.31 3.99
CA PHE A 294 -7.48 4.77 4.03
C PHE A 294 -6.43 5.49 3.16
N ALA A 295 -5.17 5.07 3.23
CA ALA A 295 -4.10 5.65 2.44
C ALA A 295 -4.33 5.46 0.93
N ALA A 296 -4.83 4.30 0.51
CA ALA A 296 -5.20 4.05 -0.88
C ALA A 296 -6.34 4.98 -1.33
N ALA A 297 -7.45 5.02 -0.58
CA ALA A 297 -8.60 5.88 -0.89
C ALA A 297 -8.21 7.36 -0.98
N LEU A 298 -7.35 7.84 -0.07
CA LEU A 298 -6.91 9.23 -0.07
C LEU A 298 -5.99 9.57 -1.27
N ARG A 299 -5.21 8.59 -1.76
CA ARG A 299 -4.40 8.76 -2.97
C ARG A 299 -5.25 8.77 -4.22
N GLU A 300 -6.26 7.89 -4.30
CA GLU A 300 -7.25 7.91 -5.38
C GLU A 300 -7.95 9.26 -5.45
N GLU A 301 -8.31 9.86 -4.31
CA GLU A 301 -8.94 11.18 -4.26
C GLU A 301 -8.03 12.32 -4.76
N LEU A 302 -6.71 12.13 -4.75
CA LEU A 302 -5.76 13.10 -5.30
C LEU A 302 -5.60 12.97 -6.82
N ASP A 303 -6.03 11.87 -7.42
CA ASP A 303 -5.90 11.60 -8.85
C ASP A 303 -7.25 11.77 -9.55
N PHE A 304 -7.43 12.91 -10.21
CA PHE A 304 -8.68 13.22 -10.91
C PHE A 304 -8.92 12.39 -12.17
N THR A 305 -7.94 11.61 -12.64
CA THR A 305 -8.21 10.64 -13.71
C THR A 305 -9.14 9.53 -13.22
N VAL A 306 -9.07 9.17 -11.93
CA VAL A 306 -9.98 8.18 -11.32
C VAL A 306 -11.42 8.69 -11.33
N GLU A 307 -11.65 9.94 -10.92
CA GLU A 307 -12.98 10.56 -10.94
C GLU A 307 -13.50 10.73 -12.36
N ARG A 308 -12.66 11.17 -13.32
CA ARG A 308 -13.01 11.24 -14.74
C ARG A 308 -13.50 9.90 -15.29
N ASP A 309 -12.76 8.83 -15.01
CA ASP A 309 -13.07 7.49 -15.52
C ASP A 309 -14.34 6.93 -14.85
N ASN A 310 -14.57 7.27 -13.57
CA ASN A 310 -15.82 6.96 -12.87
C ASN A 310 -17.02 7.70 -13.48
N LEU A 311 -16.90 9.00 -13.78
CA LEU A 311 -17.93 9.79 -14.47
C LEU A 311 -18.29 9.15 -15.81
N GLN A 312 -17.29 8.82 -16.63
CA GLN A 312 -17.50 8.21 -17.94
C GLN A 312 -18.20 6.85 -17.83
N ALA A 313 -17.75 5.98 -16.92
CA ALA A 313 -18.35 4.66 -16.72
C ALA A 313 -19.80 4.76 -16.21
N MET A 314 -20.07 5.70 -15.28
CA MET A 314 -21.41 5.91 -14.74
C MET A 314 -22.36 6.51 -15.78
N ALA A 315 -21.91 7.51 -16.55
CA ALA A 315 -22.69 8.10 -17.62
C ALA A 315 -23.08 7.05 -18.68
N ALA A 316 -22.14 6.17 -19.06
CA ALA A 316 -22.41 5.05 -19.97
C ALA A 316 -23.43 4.06 -19.38
N ALA A 317 -23.28 3.70 -18.09
CA ALA A 317 -24.21 2.80 -17.41
C ALA A 317 -25.65 3.37 -17.41
N LEU A 318 -25.81 4.63 -16.98
CA LEU A 318 -27.13 5.28 -16.91
C LEU A 318 -27.74 5.57 -18.28
N ALA A 319 -26.93 5.84 -19.31
CA ALA A 319 -27.43 6.03 -20.67
C ALA A 319 -28.15 4.77 -21.20
N SER A 320 -27.69 3.58 -20.77
CA SER A 320 -28.28 2.29 -21.12
C SER A 320 -29.46 1.87 -20.23
N SER A 321 -29.74 2.60 -19.14
CA SER A 321 -30.83 2.29 -18.23
C SER A 321 -32.18 2.81 -18.76
N PRO A 322 -33.26 2.02 -18.68
CA PRO A 322 -34.62 2.47 -18.99
C PRO A 322 -35.13 3.54 -18.01
N ASN A 323 -34.55 3.61 -16.79
CA ASN A 323 -34.95 4.56 -15.74
C ASN A 323 -33.97 5.73 -15.66
N ARG A 324 -34.09 6.70 -16.58
CA ARG A 324 -33.27 7.92 -16.59
C ARG A 324 -33.74 8.97 -15.56
N GLY A 325 -33.80 8.59 -14.30
CA GLY A 325 -34.25 9.48 -13.21
C GLY A 325 -33.19 10.46 -12.69
N VAL A 326 -31.90 10.19 -12.96
CA VAL A 326 -30.77 10.93 -12.39
C VAL A 326 -29.75 11.27 -13.47
N GLY A 327 -29.43 12.56 -13.61
CA GLY A 327 -28.37 13.08 -14.47
C GLY A 327 -26.98 12.92 -13.86
N VAL A 328 -25.98 12.65 -14.71
CA VAL A 328 -24.56 12.62 -14.36
C VAL A 328 -23.82 13.55 -15.31
N PRO A 329 -22.91 14.41 -14.82
CA PRO A 329 -22.15 15.30 -15.69
C PRO A 329 -21.22 14.52 -16.63
N ALA A 330 -21.13 14.92 -17.88
CA ALA A 330 -20.14 14.36 -18.79
C ALA A 330 -18.76 14.95 -18.49
N PRO A 331 -17.69 14.13 -18.41
CA PRO A 331 -16.34 14.66 -18.35
C PRO A 331 -15.90 15.20 -19.72
N HIS A 332 -14.97 16.17 -19.72
CA HIS A 332 -14.26 16.69 -20.90
C HIS A 332 -12.80 16.20 -20.84
N PRO A 333 -12.47 15.01 -21.41
CA PRO A 333 -11.18 14.35 -21.20
C PRO A 333 -9.98 15.15 -21.73
N GLU A 334 -10.16 15.86 -22.85
CA GLU A 334 -9.13 16.67 -23.50
C GLU A 334 -8.71 17.91 -22.70
N LEU A 335 -9.54 18.33 -21.73
CA LEU A 335 -9.25 19.41 -20.79
C LEU A 335 -8.96 18.88 -19.36
N SER A 336 -8.91 17.55 -19.19
CA SER A 336 -8.74 16.89 -17.90
C SER A 336 -7.39 16.16 -17.78
N SER A 337 -6.88 16.09 -16.56
CA SER A 337 -5.56 15.55 -16.19
C SER A 337 -5.61 14.97 -14.78
N GLU A 338 -4.46 14.54 -14.23
CA GLU A 338 -4.35 14.10 -12.83
C GLU A 338 -4.71 15.21 -11.84
N ARG A 339 -4.50 16.48 -12.21
CA ARG A 339 -4.64 17.64 -11.30
C ARG A 339 -5.82 18.56 -11.64
N VAL A 340 -6.46 18.38 -12.80
CA VAL A 340 -7.58 19.20 -13.27
C VAL A 340 -8.66 18.27 -13.82
N LEU A 341 -9.90 18.43 -13.37
CA LEU A 341 -11.07 17.75 -13.94
C LEU A 341 -12.04 18.79 -14.47
N VAL A 342 -12.39 18.67 -15.74
CA VAL A 342 -13.41 19.49 -16.39
C VAL A 342 -14.61 18.60 -16.69
N MET A 343 -15.79 19.02 -16.24
CA MET A 343 -17.04 18.29 -16.44
C MET A 343 -18.21 19.25 -16.63
N ASP A 344 -19.30 18.76 -17.21
CA ASP A 344 -20.51 19.56 -17.39
C ASP A 344 -21.00 20.18 -16.08
N ARG A 345 -21.48 21.42 -16.15
CA ARG A 345 -22.12 22.07 -15.03
C ARG A 345 -23.56 21.59 -14.90
N MET A 346 -23.87 20.92 -13.79
CA MET A 346 -25.23 20.48 -13.49
C MET A 346 -26.06 21.62 -12.87
N SER A 347 -27.32 21.72 -13.28
CA SER A 347 -28.28 22.69 -12.76
C SER A 347 -29.05 22.14 -11.55
N GLY A 348 -29.40 23.02 -10.61
CA GLY A 348 -30.25 22.69 -9.47
C GLY A 348 -29.70 23.20 -8.15
N THR A 349 -30.49 22.99 -7.09
CA THR A 349 -30.13 23.32 -5.71
C THR A 349 -29.67 22.04 -5.00
N PRO A 350 -28.57 22.05 -4.23
CA PRO A 350 -28.20 20.90 -3.39
C PRO A 350 -29.35 20.49 -2.48
N LEU A 351 -29.64 19.19 -2.43
CA LEU A 351 -30.84 18.68 -1.76
C LEU A 351 -30.91 19.11 -0.28
N GLY A 352 -29.77 19.19 0.40
CA GLY A 352 -29.69 19.68 1.78
C GLY A 352 -30.17 21.12 2.00
N ALA A 353 -30.23 21.94 0.94
CA ALA A 353 -30.75 23.31 0.93
C ALA A 353 -32.04 23.47 0.10
N ALA A 354 -32.58 22.37 -0.44
CA ALA A 354 -33.65 22.41 -1.44
C ALA A 354 -35.07 22.30 -0.85
N THR A 355 -35.27 22.50 0.46
CA THR A 355 -36.59 22.38 1.09
C THR A 355 -37.66 23.20 0.36
N ALA A 356 -37.37 24.47 0.04
CA ALA A 356 -38.31 25.32 -0.68
C ALA A 356 -38.57 24.88 -2.14
N ALA A 357 -37.64 24.17 -2.79
CA ALA A 357 -37.86 23.58 -4.11
C ALA A 357 -38.72 22.31 -4.00
N LEU A 358 -38.44 21.47 -2.99
CA LEU A 358 -39.20 20.25 -2.74
C LEU A 358 -40.63 20.52 -2.30
N ASP A 359 -40.88 21.55 -1.48
CA ASP A 359 -42.23 21.91 -1.02
C ASP A 359 -43.12 22.43 -2.16
N ARG A 360 -42.52 22.93 -3.25
CA ARG A 360 -43.24 23.30 -4.48
C ARG A 360 -43.65 22.07 -5.30
N LEU A 361 -42.97 20.94 -5.10
CA LEU A 361 -43.31 19.68 -5.73
C LEU A 361 -44.41 19.00 -4.90
N GLY A 362 -45.57 18.72 -5.49
CA GLY A 362 -46.62 17.97 -4.81
C GLY A 362 -46.14 16.59 -4.35
N ASP A 363 -46.83 16.01 -3.36
CA ASP A 363 -46.41 14.74 -2.73
C ASP A 363 -46.25 13.57 -3.72
N GLU A 364 -47.08 13.52 -4.77
CA GLU A 364 -46.96 12.53 -5.85
C GLU A 364 -45.64 12.66 -6.60
N ARG A 365 -45.25 13.89 -6.96
CA ARG A 365 -44.00 14.14 -7.66
C ARG A 365 -42.79 13.81 -6.78
N ARG A 366 -42.85 14.15 -5.49
CA ARG A 366 -41.83 13.78 -4.51
C ARG A 366 -41.72 12.26 -4.34
N ALA A 367 -42.84 11.54 -4.44
CA ALA A 367 -42.86 10.08 -4.45
C ALA A 367 -42.12 9.49 -5.65
N GLU A 368 -42.41 9.99 -6.85
CA GLU A 368 -41.77 9.55 -8.09
C GLU A 368 -40.27 9.77 -8.06
N ILE A 369 -39.83 10.93 -7.56
CA ILE A 369 -38.42 11.28 -7.44
C ILE A 369 -37.70 10.33 -6.47
N ALA A 370 -38.31 10.10 -5.29
CA ALA A 370 -37.77 9.17 -4.31
C ALA A 370 -37.67 7.74 -4.87
N ALA A 371 -38.73 7.25 -5.54
CA ALA A 371 -38.74 5.94 -6.18
C ALA A 371 -37.67 5.84 -7.29
N GLY A 372 -37.59 6.85 -8.16
CA GLY A 372 -36.62 6.91 -9.25
C GLY A 372 -35.16 6.90 -8.76
N LEU A 373 -34.87 7.55 -7.63
CA LEU A 373 -33.55 7.54 -7.02
C LEU A 373 -33.17 6.14 -6.50
N VAL A 374 -34.10 5.44 -5.84
CA VAL A 374 -33.89 4.06 -5.37
C VAL A 374 -33.74 3.10 -6.55
N ASP A 375 -34.59 3.24 -7.56
CA ASP A 375 -34.57 2.43 -8.77
C ASP A 375 -33.26 2.59 -9.53
N THR A 376 -32.74 3.82 -9.63
CA THR A 376 -31.43 4.11 -10.23
C THR A 376 -30.29 3.45 -9.45
N MET A 377 -30.30 3.53 -8.11
CA MET A 377 -29.30 2.87 -7.26
C MET A 377 -29.36 1.34 -7.40
N LEU A 378 -30.55 0.76 -7.49
CA LEU A 378 -30.70 -0.68 -7.71
C LEU A 378 -30.18 -1.11 -9.08
N ASP A 379 -30.41 -0.33 -10.13
CA ASP A 379 -29.86 -0.62 -11.47
C ASP A 379 -28.32 -0.54 -11.45
N GLN A 380 -27.76 0.49 -10.82
CA GLN A 380 -26.33 0.63 -10.61
C GLN A 380 -25.71 -0.61 -9.92
N VAL A 381 -26.31 -1.07 -8.82
CA VAL A 381 -25.81 -2.21 -8.04
C VAL A 381 -26.06 -3.55 -8.76
N LEU A 382 -27.30 -3.83 -9.16
CA LEU A 382 -27.76 -5.16 -9.59
C LEU A 382 -27.61 -5.43 -11.08
N VAL A 383 -27.64 -4.40 -11.92
CA VAL A 383 -27.52 -4.54 -13.38
C VAL A 383 -26.10 -4.24 -13.82
N HIS A 384 -25.60 -3.04 -13.50
CA HIS A 384 -24.31 -2.59 -14.01
C HIS A 384 -23.13 -3.04 -13.15
N GLY A 385 -23.33 -3.26 -11.84
CA GLY A 385 -22.24 -3.56 -10.91
C GLY A 385 -21.31 -2.38 -10.66
N ILE A 386 -21.71 -1.16 -11.05
CA ILE A 386 -21.01 0.09 -10.80
C ILE A 386 -21.99 1.06 -10.16
N PHE A 387 -21.69 1.51 -8.93
CA PHE A 387 -22.65 2.27 -8.13
C PHE A 387 -21.99 3.39 -7.34
N HIS A 388 -22.76 4.46 -7.10
CA HIS A 388 -22.30 5.58 -6.29
C HIS A 388 -22.29 5.19 -4.80
N VAL A 389 -21.15 5.31 -4.11
CA VAL A 389 -21.01 4.83 -2.72
C VAL A 389 -21.61 5.79 -1.69
N ASP A 390 -21.67 7.09 -2.00
CA ASP A 390 -22.05 8.14 -1.05
C ASP A 390 -23.05 9.17 -1.61
N LEU A 391 -24.30 8.76 -1.84
CA LEU A 391 -25.38 9.65 -2.32
C LEU A 391 -26.01 10.45 -1.17
N HIS A 392 -25.20 11.19 -0.42
CA HIS A 392 -25.70 12.10 0.62
C HIS A 392 -26.34 13.36 0.00
N PRO A 393 -27.14 14.13 0.75
CA PRO A 393 -27.88 15.29 0.22
C PRO A 393 -27.04 16.43 -0.39
N GLY A 394 -25.73 16.43 -0.14
CA GLY A 394 -24.82 17.42 -0.70
C GLY A 394 -24.34 17.06 -2.10
N ASN A 395 -24.37 15.78 -2.47
CA ASN A 395 -23.95 15.28 -3.77
C ASN A 395 -25.10 15.12 -4.77
N VAL A 396 -26.32 15.47 -4.35
CA VAL A 396 -27.52 15.40 -5.20
C VAL A 396 -28.08 16.81 -5.36
N LEU A 397 -28.21 17.26 -6.61
CA LEU A 397 -28.95 18.45 -6.98
C LEU A 397 -30.39 18.09 -7.36
N VAL A 398 -31.30 19.00 -7.04
CA VAL A 398 -32.69 18.95 -7.51
C VAL A 398 -33.05 20.27 -8.20
N THR A 399 -33.70 20.18 -9.35
CA THR A 399 -34.26 21.35 -10.05
C THR A 399 -35.67 21.66 -9.56
N ASP A 400 -36.20 22.83 -9.94
CA ASP A 400 -37.58 23.22 -9.58
C ASP A 400 -38.64 22.32 -10.23
N GLU A 401 -38.30 21.61 -11.32
CA GLU A 401 -39.14 20.60 -11.99
C GLU A 401 -39.01 19.20 -11.38
N GLY A 402 -38.13 19.05 -10.38
CA GLY A 402 -37.88 17.78 -9.70
C GLY A 402 -36.97 16.81 -10.47
N SER A 403 -36.15 17.31 -11.40
CA SER A 403 -35.08 16.50 -12.00
C SER A 403 -33.91 16.38 -11.02
N LEU A 404 -33.35 15.17 -10.89
CA LEU A 404 -32.19 14.93 -10.04
C LEU A 404 -30.90 14.86 -10.85
N SER A 405 -29.81 15.30 -10.25
CA SER A 405 -28.46 15.14 -10.81
C SER A 405 -27.44 14.90 -9.71
N VAL A 406 -26.41 14.12 -9.99
CA VAL A 406 -25.29 13.92 -9.05
C VAL A 406 -24.12 14.82 -9.41
N LEU A 407 -23.35 15.25 -8.40
CA LEU A 407 -22.26 16.20 -8.55
C LEU A 407 -20.87 15.58 -8.59
N ASP A 408 -20.63 14.57 -7.76
CA ASP A 408 -19.30 14.04 -7.47
C ASP A 408 -19.32 12.52 -7.70
N LEU A 409 -18.31 11.98 -8.41
CA LEU A 409 -18.13 10.53 -8.58
C LEU A 409 -16.72 10.09 -8.14
N GLY A 410 -16.16 10.79 -7.15
CA GLY A 410 -14.88 10.45 -6.53
C GLY A 410 -14.91 9.12 -5.76
N SER A 411 -16.09 8.60 -5.41
CA SER A 411 -16.23 7.28 -4.79
C SER A 411 -17.29 6.41 -5.46
N VAL A 412 -16.81 5.45 -6.25
CA VAL A 412 -17.63 4.49 -6.99
C VAL A 412 -17.25 3.06 -6.60
N GLY A 413 -18.27 2.29 -6.22
CA GLY A 413 -18.15 0.88 -5.90
C GLY A 413 -18.28 0.03 -7.16
N ARG A 414 -17.51 -1.06 -7.21
CA ARG A 414 -17.54 -2.04 -8.30
C ARG A 414 -17.79 -3.42 -7.74
N LEU A 415 -18.68 -4.18 -8.38
CA LEU A 415 -19.05 -5.54 -8.01
C LEU A 415 -18.80 -6.46 -9.19
N ASP A 416 -18.16 -7.60 -8.93
CA ASP A 416 -18.16 -8.70 -9.88
C ASP A 416 -19.55 -9.33 -10.01
N ALA A 417 -19.74 -10.14 -11.06
CA ALA A 417 -21.02 -10.75 -11.38
C ALA A 417 -21.53 -11.69 -10.26
N ALA A 418 -20.63 -12.41 -9.58
CA ALA A 418 -20.99 -13.34 -8.52
C ALA A 418 -21.50 -12.61 -7.27
N THR A 419 -20.77 -11.59 -6.82
CA THR A 419 -21.16 -10.73 -5.70
C THR A 419 -22.47 -10.02 -5.99
N ARG A 420 -22.64 -9.50 -7.22
CA ARG A 420 -23.87 -8.84 -7.67
C ARG A 420 -25.07 -9.78 -7.61
N ALA A 421 -24.91 -11.02 -8.10
CA ALA A 421 -25.96 -12.04 -8.03
C ALA A 421 -26.30 -12.39 -6.58
N GLY A 422 -25.30 -12.57 -5.72
CA GLY A 422 -25.50 -12.84 -4.29
C GLY A 422 -26.22 -11.70 -3.55
N ILE A 423 -25.89 -10.44 -3.84
CA ILE A 423 -26.60 -9.26 -3.30
C ILE A 423 -28.05 -9.24 -3.79
N GLY A 424 -28.28 -9.56 -5.06
CA GLY A 424 -29.64 -9.71 -5.60
C GLY A 424 -30.43 -10.77 -4.83
N GLN A 425 -29.88 -11.98 -4.67
CA GLN A 425 -30.52 -13.06 -3.93
C GLN A 425 -30.83 -12.66 -2.49
N LEU A 426 -29.91 -11.95 -1.83
CA LEU A 426 -30.10 -11.42 -0.48
C LEU A 426 -31.28 -10.44 -0.44
N LEU A 427 -31.32 -9.43 -1.31
CA LEU A 427 -32.43 -8.47 -1.38
C LEU A 427 -33.77 -9.17 -1.67
N GLY A 428 -33.78 -10.15 -2.58
CA GLY A 428 -34.97 -10.94 -2.90
C GLY A 428 -35.47 -11.78 -1.72
N ALA A 429 -34.57 -12.43 -0.98
CA ALA A 429 -34.91 -13.22 0.19
C ALA A 429 -35.42 -12.34 1.35
N LEU A 430 -34.76 -11.20 1.59
CA LEU A 430 -35.24 -10.19 2.54
C LEU A 430 -36.63 -9.65 2.14
N GLY A 431 -36.95 -9.62 0.84
CA GLY A 431 -38.26 -9.23 0.31
C GLY A 431 -39.37 -10.22 0.55
N ARG A 432 -39.07 -11.51 0.54
CA ARG A 432 -40.04 -12.58 0.84
C ARG A 432 -40.19 -12.85 2.34
N GLY A 433 -39.40 -12.19 3.18
CA GLY A 433 -39.32 -12.50 4.61
C GLY A 433 -38.70 -13.88 4.89
N ASP A 434 -37.89 -14.39 3.96
CA ASP A 434 -37.30 -15.72 4.03
C ASP A 434 -35.92 -15.63 4.70
N SER A 435 -35.87 -15.89 6.01
CA SER A 435 -34.63 -15.80 6.79
C SER A 435 -33.61 -16.88 6.42
N VAL A 436 -34.04 -18.03 5.92
CA VAL A 436 -33.15 -19.12 5.49
C VAL A 436 -32.45 -18.70 4.21
N ALA A 437 -33.21 -18.34 3.17
CA ALA A 437 -32.64 -17.89 1.91
C ALA A 437 -31.79 -16.61 2.07
N ALA A 438 -32.16 -15.71 3.00
CA ALA A 438 -31.36 -14.52 3.28
C ALA A 438 -30.02 -14.86 3.95
N SER A 439 -30.01 -15.86 4.84
CA SER A 439 -28.77 -16.34 5.46
C SER A 439 -27.87 -17.04 4.44
N ASP A 440 -28.43 -17.86 3.58
CA ASP A 440 -27.69 -18.57 2.54
C ASP A 440 -27.07 -17.60 1.52
N ALA A 441 -27.85 -16.63 1.04
CA ALA A 441 -27.38 -15.60 0.12
C ALA A 441 -26.31 -14.70 0.78
N LEU A 442 -26.48 -14.37 2.06
CA LEU A 442 -25.47 -13.64 2.82
C LEU A 442 -24.16 -14.41 2.88
N LEU A 443 -24.21 -15.70 3.21
CA LEU A 443 -23.03 -16.56 3.29
C LEU A 443 -22.32 -16.77 1.94
N GLN A 444 -22.93 -16.38 0.82
CA GLN A 444 -22.28 -16.36 -0.50
C GLN A 444 -21.51 -15.06 -0.76
N VAL A 445 -21.82 -13.97 -0.07
CA VAL A 445 -21.21 -12.64 -0.31
C VAL A 445 -20.23 -12.21 0.80
N VAL A 446 -20.15 -12.96 1.90
CA VAL A 446 -19.23 -12.67 3.02
C VAL A 446 -18.20 -13.77 3.19
N ASP A 447 -17.03 -13.40 3.71
CA ASP A 447 -15.98 -14.34 4.06
C ASP A 447 -16.35 -15.07 5.36
N ARG A 448 -16.44 -16.39 5.27
CA ARG A 448 -16.85 -17.26 6.39
C ARG A 448 -15.68 -17.54 7.35
N PRO A 449 -15.92 -17.57 8.67
CA PRO A 449 -14.98 -18.17 9.63
C PRO A 449 -14.97 -19.71 9.50
N GLU A 450 -13.96 -20.37 10.08
CA GLU A 450 -13.84 -21.84 10.04
C GLU A 450 -15.00 -22.56 10.74
N GLU A 451 -15.59 -21.95 11.78
CA GLU A 451 -16.75 -22.45 12.50
C GLU A 451 -17.81 -21.35 12.63
N ILE A 452 -19.05 -21.64 12.23
CA ILE A 452 -20.21 -20.76 12.41
C ILE A 452 -21.47 -21.57 12.75
N ASP A 453 -22.23 -21.12 13.76
CA ASP A 453 -23.57 -21.65 14.01
C ASP A 453 -24.57 -20.99 13.05
N GLU A 454 -24.78 -21.62 11.89
CA GLU A 454 -25.71 -21.13 10.87
C GLU A 454 -27.16 -21.04 11.38
N ARG A 455 -27.57 -21.92 12.32
CA ARG A 455 -28.93 -21.90 12.87
C ARG A 455 -29.13 -20.69 13.78
N GLU A 456 -28.11 -20.31 14.53
CA GLU A 456 -28.14 -19.10 15.34
C GLU A 456 -28.14 -17.84 14.47
N LEU A 457 -27.31 -17.80 13.43
CA LEU A 457 -27.31 -16.71 12.44
C LEU A 457 -28.69 -16.56 11.77
N GLN A 458 -29.30 -17.66 11.33
CA GLN A 458 -30.65 -17.67 10.74
C GLN A 458 -31.71 -17.11 11.70
N ARG A 459 -31.64 -17.49 12.99
CA ARG A 459 -32.53 -16.94 14.03
C ARG A 459 -32.31 -15.45 14.24
N ALA A 460 -31.06 -14.99 14.26
CA ALA A 460 -30.73 -13.57 14.41
C ALA A 460 -31.24 -12.75 13.22
N ILE A 461 -31.05 -13.24 11.99
CA ILE A 461 -31.57 -12.60 10.77
C ILE A 461 -33.10 -12.59 10.77
N GLY A 462 -33.75 -13.70 11.16
CA GLY A 462 -35.21 -13.76 11.32
C GLY A 462 -35.74 -12.74 12.32
N ALA A 463 -35.08 -12.56 13.46
CA ALA A 463 -35.45 -11.56 14.46
C ALA A 463 -35.30 -10.12 13.93
N LEU A 464 -34.26 -9.84 13.13
CA LEU A 464 -34.09 -8.56 12.45
C LEU A 464 -35.20 -8.34 11.41
N LEU A 465 -35.51 -9.35 10.61
CA LEU A 465 -36.59 -9.29 9.62
C LEU A 465 -37.93 -8.94 10.28
N VAL A 466 -38.32 -9.64 11.34
CA VAL A 466 -39.58 -9.33 12.05
C VAL A 466 -39.57 -7.90 12.63
N ARG A 467 -38.42 -7.46 13.17
CA ARG A 467 -38.28 -6.13 13.78
C ARG A 467 -38.39 -4.99 12.76
N TYR A 468 -37.88 -5.18 11.54
CA TYR A 468 -37.73 -4.12 10.54
C TYR A 468 -38.60 -4.34 9.28
N ALA A 469 -39.41 -5.40 9.22
CA ALA A 469 -40.36 -5.66 8.12
C ALA A 469 -41.82 -5.40 8.50
N GLY A 470 -42.11 -4.92 9.72
CA GLY A 470 -43.47 -4.59 10.14
C GLY A 470 -44.03 -3.35 9.41
N PRO A 471 -45.32 -3.33 9.02
CA PRO A 471 -45.97 -2.15 8.44
C PRO A 471 -45.86 -0.95 9.39
N GLY A 472 -45.37 0.18 8.88
CA GLY A 472 -45.19 1.41 9.68
C GLY A 472 -43.90 1.47 10.51
N SER A 473 -42.97 0.53 10.34
CA SER A 473 -41.66 0.62 11.00
C SER A 473 -40.83 1.76 10.37
N THR A 474 -40.70 2.88 11.08
CA THR A 474 -39.80 4.00 10.74
C THR A 474 -38.32 3.66 10.96
N ALA A 475 -37.99 2.37 10.99
CA ALA A 475 -36.77 1.85 11.59
C ALA A 475 -35.76 1.27 10.55
N GLY A 476 -35.95 1.54 9.25
CA GLY A 476 -35.02 1.16 8.17
C GLY A 476 -33.57 1.62 8.43
N ALA A 477 -33.41 2.85 8.92
CA ALA A 477 -32.11 3.46 9.20
C ALA A 477 -31.32 2.72 10.29
N ALA A 478 -32.01 2.05 11.20
CA ALA A 478 -31.38 1.22 12.22
C ALA A 478 -31.16 -0.22 11.75
N ALA A 479 -31.84 -0.66 10.69
CA ALA A 479 -31.77 -2.03 10.17
C ALA A 479 -30.40 -2.34 9.56
N VAL A 480 -29.86 -1.46 8.70
CA VAL A 480 -28.55 -1.68 8.06
C VAL A 480 -27.40 -1.73 9.09
N PRO A 481 -27.28 -0.79 10.03
CA PRO A 481 -26.27 -0.88 11.09
C PRO A 481 -26.49 -2.08 12.03
N ALA A 482 -27.73 -2.46 12.31
CA ALA A 482 -28.02 -3.65 13.12
C ALA A 482 -27.59 -4.93 12.41
N LEU A 483 -27.84 -5.03 11.11
CA LEU A 483 -27.43 -6.16 10.28
C LEU A 483 -25.90 -6.29 10.23
N LEU A 484 -25.18 -5.18 9.98
CA LEU A 484 -23.72 -5.17 10.00
C LEU A 484 -23.14 -5.55 11.38
N ARG A 485 -23.74 -5.08 12.48
CA ARG A 485 -23.33 -5.48 13.84
C ARG A 485 -23.51 -6.97 14.07
N THR A 486 -24.63 -7.54 13.64
CA THR A 486 -24.86 -8.99 13.70
C THR A 486 -23.77 -9.73 12.92
N PHE A 487 -23.38 -9.27 11.73
CA PHE A 487 -22.31 -9.93 10.98
C PHE A 487 -20.99 -9.95 11.75
N THR A 488 -20.61 -8.80 12.33
CA THR A 488 -19.39 -8.71 13.12
C THR A 488 -19.43 -9.55 14.40
N SER A 489 -20.60 -9.73 15.04
CA SER A 489 -20.71 -10.55 16.25
C SER A 489 -20.57 -12.05 15.98
N TYR A 490 -20.93 -12.51 14.78
CA TYR A 490 -20.73 -13.89 14.32
C TYR A 490 -19.39 -14.11 13.61
N GLY A 491 -18.47 -13.13 13.65
CA GLY A 491 -17.15 -13.24 13.04
C GLY A 491 -17.15 -13.25 11.51
N LEU A 492 -18.27 -12.90 10.87
CA LEU A 492 -18.36 -12.76 9.42
C LEU A 492 -17.55 -11.55 8.98
N ARG A 493 -16.59 -11.77 8.09
CA ARG A 493 -15.80 -10.69 7.51
C ARG A 493 -16.51 -10.20 6.25
N VAL A 494 -16.95 -8.95 6.27
CA VAL A 494 -17.66 -8.33 5.15
C VAL A 494 -16.63 -7.76 4.17
N PRO A 495 -16.61 -8.21 2.90
CA PRO A 495 -15.72 -7.65 1.89
C PRO A 495 -15.96 -6.14 1.70
N PRO A 496 -14.93 -5.35 1.38
CA PRO A 496 -15.06 -3.89 1.23
C PRO A 496 -16.14 -3.47 0.22
N ALA A 497 -16.27 -4.19 -0.90
CA ALA A 497 -17.26 -3.90 -1.94
C ALA A 497 -18.70 -4.10 -1.43
N VAL A 498 -18.94 -5.15 -0.65
CA VAL A 498 -20.25 -5.41 -0.02
C VAL A 498 -20.57 -4.38 1.06
N ALA A 499 -19.57 -4.02 1.88
CA ALA A 499 -19.71 -2.94 2.87
C ALA A 499 -20.03 -1.58 2.21
N ALA A 500 -19.48 -1.32 1.02
CA ALA A 500 -19.79 -0.12 0.23
C ALA A 500 -21.26 -0.09 -0.23
N VAL A 501 -21.85 -1.23 -0.60
CA VAL A 501 -23.28 -1.30 -0.96
C VAL A 501 -24.16 -0.95 0.23
N PHE A 502 -23.92 -1.54 1.40
CA PHE A 502 -24.67 -1.20 2.62
C PHE A 502 -24.55 0.29 2.97
N ARG A 503 -23.36 0.88 2.78
CA ARG A 503 -23.14 2.31 2.99
C ARG A 503 -23.92 3.16 1.99
N ALA A 504 -23.95 2.78 0.71
CA ALA A 504 -24.70 3.48 -0.32
C ALA A 504 -26.19 3.53 0.01
N PHE A 505 -26.79 2.41 0.44
CA PHE A 505 -28.20 2.40 0.86
C PHE A 505 -28.45 3.18 2.16
N ALA A 506 -27.53 3.14 3.13
CA ALA A 506 -27.66 3.90 4.37
C ALA A 506 -27.59 5.42 4.14
N THR A 507 -26.70 5.89 3.25
CA THR A 507 -26.61 7.32 2.88
C THR A 507 -27.82 7.75 2.06
N LEU A 508 -28.26 6.91 1.13
CA LEU A 508 -29.46 7.13 0.33
C LEU A 508 -30.72 7.28 1.22
N GLU A 509 -30.87 6.50 2.28
CA GLU A 509 -32.03 6.62 3.19
C GLU A 509 -32.12 8.02 3.82
N GLY A 510 -30.99 8.58 4.26
CA GLY A 510 -30.94 9.94 4.80
C GLY A 510 -31.37 10.98 3.76
N THR A 511 -30.96 10.79 2.51
CA THR A 511 -31.34 11.63 1.36
C THR A 511 -32.84 11.52 1.05
N LEU A 512 -33.39 10.31 1.03
CA LEU A 512 -34.81 10.07 0.79
C LEU A 512 -35.70 10.72 1.86
N GLY A 513 -35.25 10.76 3.12
CA GLY A 513 -35.95 11.45 4.20
C GLY A 513 -36.17 12.95 3.94
N LEU A 514 -35.27 13.60 3.20
CA LEU A 514 -35.42 14.99 2.77
C LEU A 514 -36.35 15.11 1.56
N VAL A 515 -36.25 14.18 0.60
CA VAL A 515 -37.11 14.17 -0.60
C VAL A 515 -38.56 13.94 -0.21
N ARG A 516 -38.85 12.84 0.50
CA ARG A 516 -40.17 12.44 0.95
C ARG A 516 -40.10 11.81 2.34
N PRO A 517 -40.49 12.55 3.40
CA PRO A 517 -40.61 12.01 4.74
C PRO A 517 -41.50 10.76 4.78
N GLY A 518 -41.03 9.69 5.43
CA GLY A 518 -41.76 8.43 5.55
C GLY A 518 -41.70 7.51 4.32
N PHE A 519 -40.84 7.80 3.34
CA PHE A 519 -40.59 6.86 2.23
C PHE A 519 -39.97 5.55 2.75
N ASP A 520 -40.60 4.42 2.45
CA ASP A 520 -40.12 3.10 2.87
C ASP A 520 -39.12 2.54 1.84
N LEU A 521 -37.84 2.86 2.05
CA LEU A 521 -36.73 2.37 1.22
C LEU A 521 -36.71 0.84 1.15
N VAL A 522 -36.91 0.17 2.29
CA VAL A 522 -36.80 -1.27 2.38
C VAL A 522 -37.94 -1.93 1.60
N ALA A 523 -39.18 -1.49 1.77
CA ALA A 523 -40.31 -2.01 1.00
C ALA A 523 -40.13 -1.79 -0.52
N HIS A 524 -39.69 -0.60 -0.94
CA HIS A 524 -39.45 -0.31 -2.36
C HIS A 524 -38.33 -1.19 -2.92
N ALA A 525 -37.20 -1.29 -2.23
CA ALA A 525 -36.05 -2.09 -2.66
C ALA A 525 -36.39 -3.58 -2.77
N ARG A 526 -37.23 -4.10 -1.86
CA ARG A 526 -37.74 -5.48 -1.92
C ARG A 526 -38.58 -5.75 -3.17
N ALA A 527 -39.51 -4.84 -3.49
CA ALA A 527 -40.39 -4.98 -4.67
C ALA A 527 -39.65 -4.73 -6.00
N ALA A 528 -38.67 -3.84 -5.99
CA ALA A 528 -37.85 -3.50 -7.14
C ALA A 528 -36.76 -4.55 -7.42
N GLY A 529 -36.10 -5.08 -6.39
CA GLY A 529 -35.03 -6.06 -6.52
C GLY A 529 -35.49 -7.38 -7.12
N SER A 530 -36.66 -7.89 -6.70
CA SER A 530 -37.22 -9.13 -7.24
C SER A 530 -37.55 -9.04 -8.74
N ARG A 531 -38.11 -7.91 -9.18
CA ARG A 531 -38.37 -7.62 -10.60
C ARG A 531 -37.08 -7.55 -11.41
N ARG A 532 -36.08 -6.80 -10.91
CA ARG A 532 -34.80 -6.60 -11.59
C ARG A 532 -33.96 -7.87 -11.72
N ILE A 533 -33.99 -8.75 -10.74
CA ILE A 533 -33.32 -10.06 -10.85
C ILE A 533 -34.00 -10.92 -11.91
N ALA A 534 -35.33 -10.92 -11.96
CA ALA A 534 -36.08 -11.62 -13.01
C ALA A 534 -35.77 -11.05 -14.40
N GLU A 535 -35.63 -9.74 -14.53
CA GLU A 535 -35.24 -9.05 -15.78
C GLU A 535 -33.75 -9.27 -16.14
N ALA A 536 -32.86 -9.36 -15.16
CA ALA A 536 -31.44 -9.65 -15.35
C ALA A 536 -31.20 -11.10 -15.80
N LEU A 537 -32.04 -12.03 -15.35
CA LEU A 537 -32.09 -13.43 -15.80
C LEU A 537 -32.98 -13.63 -17.03
N GLY A 538 -33.48 -12.54 -17.63
CA GLY A 538 -34.35 -12.58 -18.80
C GLY A 538 -33.63 -13.13 -20.05
N PRO A 539 -34.37 -13.80 -20.96
CA PRO A 539 -33.81 -14.51 -22.10
C PRO A 539 -33.00 -13.61 -23.06
N GLU A 540 -33.32 -12.32 -23.18
CA GLU A 540 -32.62 -11.37 -24.06
C GLU A 540 -31.18 -11.05 -23.58
N ARG A 541 -30.96 -10.87 -22.27
CA ARG A 541 -29.62 -10.62 -21.72
C ARG A 541 -28.78 -11.90 -21.63
N LEU A 542 -29.42 -13.04 -21.37
CA LEU A 542 -28.77 -14.34 -21.43
C LEU A 542 -28.28 -14.63 -22.86
N ARG A 543 -29.09 -14.30 -23.86
CA ARG A 543 -28.72 -14.39 -25.28
C ARG A 543 -27.55 -13.47 -25.63
N GLY A 544 -27.60 -12.19 -25.24
CA GLY A 544 -26.49 -11.26 -25.46
C GLY A 544 -25.18 -11.72 -24.82
N SER A 545 -25.23 -12.17 -23.56
CA SER A 545 -24.04 -12.68 -22.85
C SER A 545 -23.50 -13.95 -23.50
N LEU A 546 -24.37 -14.87 -23.93
CA LEU A 546 -23.97 -16.07 -24.67
C LEU A 546 -23.38 -15.75 -26.04
N GLU A 547 -23.92 -14.76 -26.74
CA GLU A 547 -23.41 -14.28 -28.04
C GLU A 547 -22.01 -13.68 -27.88
N ASP A 548 -21.77 -12.88 -26.84
CA ASP A 548 -20.48 -12.29 -26.51
C ASP A 548 -19.45 -13.37 -26.09
N GLU A 549 -19.83 -14.31 -25.22
CA GLU A 549 -18.96 -15.43 -24.80
C GLU A 549 -18.64 -16.38 -25.96
N LEU A 550 -19.62 -16.66 -26.82
CA LEU A 550 -19.41 -17.47 -28.03
C LEU A 550 -18.49 -16.75 -29.03
N ALA A 551 -18.60 -15.42 -29.16
CA ALA A 551 -17.73 -14.63 -30.02
C ALA A 551 -16.27 -14.65 -29.53
N GLU A 552 -16.05 -14.64 -28.20
CA GLU A 552 -14.72 -14.78 -27.59
C GLU A 552 -14.16 -16.21 -27.65
N LEU A 553 -15.01 -17.24 -27.60
CA LEU A 553 -14.61 -18.65 -27.66
C LEU A 553 -14.44 -19.19 -29.09
N LEU A 554 -15.06 -18.57 -30.10
CA LEU A 554 -14.99 -18.98 -31.50
C LEU A 554 -13.54 -19.09 -32.05
N PRO A 555 -12.62 -18.15 -31.77
CA PRO A 555 -11.23 -18.22 -32.20
C PRO A 555 -10.46 -19.37 -31.55
N VAL A 556 -10.82 -19.77 -30.32
CA VAL A 556 -10.20 -20.87 -29.57
C VAL A 556 -10.67 -22.22 -30.12
N LEU A 557 -11.99 -22.36 -30.34
CA LEU A 557 -12.59 -23.55 -30.94
C LEU A 557 -12.11 -23.77 -32.38
N ARG A 558 -11.91 -22.70 -33.17
CA ARG A 558 -11.31 -22.79 -34.53
C ARG A 558 -9.84 -23.22 -34.53
N ARG A 559 -9.12 -23.08 -33.41
CA ARG A 559 -7.70 -23.45 -33.28
C ARG A 559 -7.49 -24.83 -32.63
N LEU A 560 -8.54 -25.40 -32.04
CA LEU A 560 -8.53 -26.71 -31.37
C LEU A 560 -8.21 -27.89 -32.30
N PRO A 561 -8.74 -27.99 -33.54
CA PRO A 561 -8.43 -29.10 -34.44
C PRO A 561 -6.92 -29.25 -34.67
N ARG A 562 -6.23 -28.12 -34.96
CA ARG A 562 -4.78 -28.08 -35.20
C ARG A 562 -3.92 -28.38 -33.97
N ARG A 563 -4.49 -28.35 -32.75
CA ARG A 563 -3.80 -28.72 -31.50
C ARG A 563 -4.01 -30.19 -31.18
N ILE A 564 -5.20 -30.73 -31.45
CA ILE A 564 -5.50 -32.16 -31.29
C ILE A 564 -4.69 -32.97 -32.30
N ASP A 565 -4.62 -32.55 -33.57
CA ASP A 565 -3.80 -33.22 -34.59
C ASP A 565 -2.32 -33.29 -34.17
N ARG A 566 -1.79 -32.20 -33.59
CA ARG A 566 -0.40 -32.17 -33.09
C ARG A 566 -0.16 -33.04 -31.86
N ILE A 567 -1.17 -33.23 -31.00
CA ILE A 567 -1.07 -34.12 -29.84
C ILE A 567 -1.19 -35.58 -30.31
N GLY A 568 -2.09 -35.87 -31.27
CA GLY A 568 -2.22 -37.16 -31.93
C GLY A 568 -0.92 -37.57 -32.63
N ASP A 569 -0.37 -36.71 -33.49
CA ASP A 569 0.91 -36.94 -34.16
C ASP A 569 2.07 -37.14 -33.16
N ALA A 570 2.08 -36.40 -32.05
CA ALA A 570 3.11 -36.53 -31.03
C ALA A 570 2.98 -37.83 -30.21
N LEU A 571 1.76 -38.35 -30.05
CA LEU A 571 1.48 -39.63 -29.39
C LEU A 571 1.83 -40.80 -30.32
N GLU A 572 1.43 -40.73 -31.58
CA GLU A 572 1.61 -41.77 -32.59
C GLU A 572 3.09 -41.98 -32.94
N HIS A 573 3.88 -40.90 -32.96
CA HIS A 573 5.32 -40.98 -33.22
C HIS A 573 6.17 -41.15 -31.95
N GLY A 574 5.55 -41.37 -30.77
CA GLY A 574 6.27 -41.55 -29.50
C GLY A 574 7.14 -40.36 -29.09
N ARG A 575 6.83 -39.14 -29.58
CA ARG A 575 7.64 -37.94 -29.34
C ARG A 575 7.20 -37.14 -28.12
N LEU A 576 6.33 -37.69 -27.29
CA LEU A 576 5.88 -37.05 -26.06
C LEU A 576 7.01 -37.02 -25.01
N ARG A 577 7.99 -36.14 -25.23
CA ARG A 577 9.05 -35.85 -24.27
C ARG A 577 8.47 -34.89 -23.23
N VAL A 578 8.17 -35.42 -22.05
CA VAL A 578 8.00 -34.60 -20.85
C VAL A 578 9.35 -33.98 -20.55
N ASN A 579 9.58 -32.76 -21.06
CA ASN A 579 10.74 -31.96 -20.71
C ASN A 579 10.53 -31.46 -19.27
N VAL A 580 10.84 -32.31 -18.30
CA VAL A 580 11.10 -31.84 -16.92
C VAL A 580 12.40 -31.05 -16.99
N ARG A 581 12.27 -29.75 -17.23
CA ARG A 581 13.38 -28.81 -17.11
C ARG A 581 13.65 -28.59 -15.63
N LEU A 582 14.33 -29.56 -15.01
CA LEU A 582 15.07 -29.31 -13.77
C LEU A 582 15.97 -28.09 -14.05
N PHE A 583 15.87 -27.05 -13.21
CA PHE A 583 16.53 -25.75 -13.41
C PHE A 583 15.92 -24.84 -14.50
N ALA A 584 14.59 -24.81 -14.67
CA ALA A 584 13.92 -23.83 -15.53
C ALA A 584 13.99 -22.40 -14.97
N ASP A 585 14.02 -22.28 -13.63
CA ASP A 585 14.15 -21.02 -12.92
C ASP A 585 15.63 -20.62 -12.80
N ASP A 586 15.93 -19.35 -13.05
CA ASP A 586 17.26 -18.77 -12.84
C ASP A 586 17.66 -18.80 -11.36
N GLN A 587 16.70 -18.87 -10.43
CA GLN A 587 16.97 -19.00 -9.00
C GLN A 587 17.57 -20.37 -8.64
N ASP A 588 17.04 -21.46 -9.19
CA ASP A 588 17.52 -22.82 -8.92
C ASP A 588 18.96 -23.02 -9.42
N ARG A 589 19.28 -22.48 -10.60
CA ARG A 589 20.63 -22.52 -11.15
C ARG A 589 21.62 -21.78 -10.28
N ARG A 590 21.25 -20.60 -9.77
CA ARG A 590 22.09 -19.78 -8.89
C ARG A 590 22.30 -20.45 -7.52
N LEU A 591 21.29 -21.16 -7.02
CA LEU A 591 21.41 -21.93 -5.78
C LEU A 591 22.42 -23.06 -5.95
N VAL A 592 22.25 -23.91 -6.98
CA VAL A 592 23.13 -25.07 -7.23
C VAL A 592 24.56 -24.63 -7.56
N THR A 593 24.74 -23.68 -8.47
CA THR A 593 26.09 -23.16 -8.79
C THR A 593 26.76 -22.52 -7.57
N GLY A 594 25.99 -21.82 -6.72
CA GLY A 594 26.48 -21.30 -5.45
C GLY A 594 26.94 -22.39 -4.50
N LEU A 595 26.15 -23.45 -4.31
CA LEU A 595 26.50 -24.59 -3.45
C LEU A 595 27.73 -25.35 -3.96
N VAL A 596 27.83 -25.59 -5.27
CA VAL A 596 28.99 -26.26 -5.89
C VAL A 596 30.25 -25.41 -5.72
N HIS A 597 30.18 -24.09 -5.94
CA HIS A 597 31.33 -23.21 -5.75
C HIS A 597 31.78 -23.17 -4.28
N GLN A 598 30.85 -23.14 -3.33
CA GLN A 598 31.16 -23.22 -1.90
C GLN A 598 31.82 -24.55 -1.54
N ALA A 599 31.28 -25.67 -2.02
CA ALA A 599 31.85 -27.00 -1.76
C ALA A 599 33.29 -27.11 -2.30
N LEU A 600 33.53 -26.66 -3.54
CA LEU A 600 34.87 -26.66 -4.13
C LEU A 600 35.87 -25.79 -3.34
N LEU A 601 35.48 -24.58 -2.93
CA LEU A 601 36.35 -23.71 -2.12
C LEU A 601 36.68 -24.31 -0.76
N THR A 602 35.71 -24.98 -0.10
CA THR A 602 35.93 -25.67 1.17
C THR A 602 36.91 -26.83 1.01
N ILE A 603 36.75 -27.64 -0.05
CA ILE A 603 37.63 -28.77 -0.32
C ILE A 603 39.05 -28.29 -0.62
N ILE A 604 39.21 -27.27 -1.46
CA ILE A 604 40.52 -26.69 -1.79
C ILE A 604 41.17 -26.07 -0.53
N GLY A 605 40.39 -25.36 0.29
CA GLY A 605 40.86 -24.79 1.55
C GLY A 605 41.33 -25.86 2.54
N ALA A 606 40.55 -26.95 2.70
CA ALA A 606 40.91 -28.07 3.57
C ALA A 606 42.17 -28.80 3.06
N ALA A 607 42.25 -29.08 1.75
CA ALA A 607 43.41 -29.71 1.14
C ALA A 607 44.68 -28.86 1.29
N ALA A 608 44.58 -27.54 1.04
CA ALA A 608 45.66 -26.59 1.26
C ALA A 608 46.12 -26.60 2.74
N GLY A 609 45.18 -26.66 3.69
CA GLY A 609 45.49 -26.73 5.11
C GLY A 609 46.21 -28.02 5.50
N VAL A 610 45.76 -29.16 4.99
CA VAL A 610 46.41 -30.46 5.23
C VAL A 610 47.82 -30.48 4.65
N ILE A 611 47.99 -30.05 3.40
CA ILE A 611 49.31 -29.99 2.76
C ILE A 611 50.23 -29.03 3.52
N ALA A 612 49.70 -27.90 4.03
CA ALA A 612 50.45 -26.96 4.83
C ALA A 612 50.99 -27.60 6.12
N VAL A 613 50.13 -28.30 6.87
CA VAL A 613 50.52 -29.01 8.10
C VAL A 613 51.54 -30.10 7.81
N VAL A 614 51.35 -30.87 6.72
CA VAL A 614 52.31 -31.90 6.30
C VAL A 614 53.68 -31.28 5.99
N LEU A 615 53.72 -30.20 5.22
CA LEU A 615 54.97 -29.50 4.88
C LEU A 615 55.67 -28.92 6.13
N LEU A 616 54.91 -28.37 7.08
CA LEU A 616 55.45 -27.87 8.34
C LEU A 616 55.98 -28.98 9.25
N SER A 617 55.43 -30.20 9.13
CA SER A 617 55.88 -31.37 9.90
C SER A 617 57.04 -32.15 9.25
N ALA A 618 57.31 -31.93 7.95
CA ALA A 618 58.28 -32.70 7.17
C ALA A 618 59.74 -32.20 7.27
N GLY A 619 60.05 -31.28 8.19
CA GLY A 619 61.37 -30.66 8.35
C GLY A 619 61.60 -29.46 7.42
N ASP A 620 62.80 -28.86 7.45
CA ASP A 620 63.08 -27.57 6.77
C ASP A 620 63.12 -27.66 5.22
N GLY A 621 63.33 -28.85 4.66
CA GLY A 621 63.47 -29.04 3.21
C GLY A 621 64.70 -28.32 2.61
N PRO A 622 64.73 -28.11 1.27
CA PRO A 622 65.80 -27.37 0.60
C PRO A 622 65.92 -25.94 1.15
N ARG A 623 67.14 -25.43 1.36
CA ARG A 623 67.34 -24.08 1.91
C ARG A 623 67.10 -23.01 0.85
N VAL A 624 66.27 -22.03 1.19
CA VAL A 624 66.06 -20.79 0.44
C VAL A 624 66.74 -19.67 1.21
N GLY A 625 68.06 -19.55 1.05
CA GLY A 625 68.91 -18.59 1.78
C GLY A 625 69.69 -19.19 2.95
N SER A 626 70.30 -18.33 3.77
CA SER A 626 71.16 -18.69 4.91
C SER A 626 70.39 -19.30 6.09
N THR A 627 69.11 -18.96 6.25
CA THR A 627 68.35 -19.19 7.49
C THR A 627 66.96 -19.79 7.31
N VAL A 628 66.41 -19.88 6.09
CA VAL A 628 65.01 -20.30 5.86
C VAL A 628 64.90 -21.56 4.98
N GLY A 629 64.14 -22.54 5.47
CA GLY A 629 63.77 -23.74 4.73
C GLY A 629 62.61 -23.51 3.76
N LEU A 630 62.66 -24.15 2.59
CA LEU A 630 61.60 -24.07 1.57
C LEU A 630 60.27 -24.64 2.08
N PHE A 631 60.31 -25.70 2.89
CA PHE A 631 59.09 -26.35 3.37
C PHE A 631 58.33 -25.50 4.39
N PRO A 632 58.98 -24.87 5.39
CA PRO A 632 58.35 -23.84 6.21
C PRO A 632 57.75 -22.71 5.39
N LEU A 633 58.48 -22.19 4.39
CA LEU A 633 58.00 -21.09 3.56
C LEU A 633 56.72 -21.45 2.78
N LEU A 634 56.71 -22.61 2.11
CA LEU A 634 55.53 -23.09 1.38
C LEU A 634 54.40 -23.52 2.32
N GLY A 635 54.74 -24.14 3.45
CA GLY A 635 53.79 -24.58 4.47
C GLY A 635 53.01 -23.40 5.07
N TYR A 636 53.70 -22.36 5.52
CA TYR A 636 53.04 -21.14 5.99
C TYR A 636 52.23 -20.48 4.88
N GLY A 637 52.78 -20.34 3.67
CA GLY A 637 52.07 -19.77 2.52
C GLY A 637 50.78 -20.52 2.15
N LEU A 638 50.76 -21.84 2.31
CA LEU A 638 49.60 -22.65 2.00
C LEU A 638 48.57 -22.67 3.15
N LEU A 639 49.04 -22.59 4.41
CA LEU A 639 48.19 -22.40 5.59
C LEU A 639 47.39 -21.09 5.48
N ILE A 640 48.08 -20.06 5.02
CA ILE A 640 47.52 -18.75 4.70
C ILE A 640 46.39 -18.88 3.69
N VAL A 641 46.65 -19.52 2.54
CA VAL A 641 45.64 -19.73 1.50
C VAL A 641 44.44 -20.52 2.05
N ALA A 642 44.70 -21.55 2.86
CA ALA A 642 43.66 -22.36 3.50
C ALA A 642 42.74 -21.52 4.39
N VAL A 643 43.32 -20.71 5.29
CA VAL A 643 42.57 -19.83 6.20
C VAL A 643 41.71 -18.84 5.42
N VAL A 644 42.26 -18.24 4.36
CA VAL A 644 41.53 -17.29 3.51
C VAL A 644 40.33 -17.93 2.82
N LEU A 645 40.50 -19.14 2.27
CA LEU A 645 39.43 -19.87 1.58
C LEU A 645 38.32 -20.27 2.56
N VAL A 646 38.67 -20.76 3.75
CA VAL A 646 37.71 -21.13 4.79
C VAL A 646 36.94 -19.91 5.28
N LEU A 647 37.62 -18.80 5.57
CA LEU A 647 36.98 -17.55 5.97
C LEU A 647 36.02 -17.02 4.90
N ARG A 648 36.38 -17.13 3.62
CA ARG A 648 35.51 -16.73 2.50
C ARG A 648 34.23 -17.56 2.46
N VAL A 649 34.32 -18.88 2.59
CA VAL A 649 33.15 -19.77 2.64
C VAL A 649 32.24 -19.38 3.81
N LEU A 650 32.83 -19.13 4.97
CA LEU A 650 32.12 -18.74 6.19
C LEU A 650 31.30 -17.46 5.98
N VAL A 651 31.90 -16.42 5.39
CA VAL A 651 31.22 -15.15 5.07
C VAL A 651 30.04 -15.35 4.12
N VAL A 652 30.18 -16.23 3.11
CA VAL A 652 29.09 -16.49 2.15
C VAL A 652 27.93 -17.25 2.80
N VAL A 653 28.22 -18.16 3.75
CA VAL A 653 27.20 -18.90 4.50
C VAL A 653 26.41 -17.97 5.42
N PHE A 654 27.10 -17.10 6.18
CA PHE A 654 26.44 -16.18 7.11
C PHE A 654 25.67 -15.02 6.45
N ARG A 655 25.88 -14.76 5.15
CA ARG A 655 25.15 -13.73 4.39
C ARG A 655 23.85 -14.21 3.73
N ARG A 656 23.52 -15.50 3.84
CA ARG A 656 22.35 -16.11 3.18
C ARG A 656 21.08 -16.18 4.05
N GLU A 657 21.09 -15.58 5.23
CA GLU A 657 19.89 -15.18 5.99
C GLU A 657 19.57 -13.71 5.74
#